data_AF-A0A517L0J1-F1
#
_entry.id   AF-A0A517L0J1-F1
#
_cell.length_a   1.000
_cell.length_b   1.000
_cell.length_c   1.000
_cell.angle_alpha   90.00
_cell.angle_beta   90.00
_cell.angle_gamma   90.00
#
_symmetry.space_group_name_H-M   'P 1'
#
loop_
_entity.id
_entity.type
_entity.pdbx_description
1 polymer ?
#
loop_
_entity_poly.entity_id
_entity_poly.type
_entity_poly.pdbx_seq_one_letter_code
_entity_poly.pdbx_strand_id
1 'polypeptide(L)'
;MDCQDTLGSSFWKPSWEAEKRKLAFISSTNVINIFPVAFGGGKTPWGDVPAVDILQIEKNERKDAAQDFRMLFAASVDLRNVVKTVVDLPPSYNGTCEIVLNDEDAWLVSRNVILLMVALVYEPTEAAETMLHLWYSAFIPKSMLKILRSKVLPLLEAVSVKNKDKSPEVLVSKKWTFGSSSLRLVLQKHYWDYLLQYFENRDYLPLKYAQQARTVTTMAPEAKDYIERQLYTYKQMARRSHMKFRYDGLLLPFGASAQQFDTPNPLLFRQHYTWPVHKQDQIWPIIDTADPIAGWSPLETRKVVLTARSDVYGRLYQYLLGQFKQFSRKIKDVSTKFHYFNIAPPNLPHYMNQYGLSRGTFDRVEVSNLADSRYLGLETTLTTFNPLLKHRRDNPHATLLTLFVHAVHEVQSSTDTLKTLNKVYPRVAQYLSIVKHSDYGYGHAPQPSSVRFMQAMAACKDHDHLWDTWAKKMDLNKVAKAANLRQKRKNTVVEPWPFRIPKDASFDEFWEMFGAGGGPERISALVFPHGLCMIVLTGSDLCTSSFMFTTTAVLQRRLSLVKMLVHWLVTFFGNLAGSLFIVAIIMGYGGVFDTAYYKTETKNFARTKQVTPQWHQIFLRGIGANWLVSLACYQGMSGRDYISKLVGIWWPTFAFVSFGLDHVVANMFFIPMGIWQGAPGITVGLYIWKGIIPTLIGNHSHVDWECGWRRLVCWNSILVFAFVWRG
;
A
#
# COMPACT_ATOMS: atom_id res chain seq x y z
N MET A 1 2.64 -37.54 -1.96
CA MET A 1 2.24 -36.73 -0.80
C MET A 1 3.30 -36.95 0.25
N ASP A 2 4.09 -35.93 0.55
CA ASP A 2 5.15 -36.05 1.55
C ASP A 2 4.50 -36.05 2.94
N CYS A 3 4.56 -37.18 3.65
CA CYS A 3 3.84 -37.39 4.91
C CYS A 3 4.43 -36.60 6.10
N GLN A 4 5.47 -35.79 5.84
CA GLN A 4 6.09 -34.87 6.80
C GLN A 4 5.66 -33.40 6.62
N ASP A 5 4.90 -33.06 5.57
CA ASP A 5 4.45 -31.69 5.32
C ASP A 5 3.29 -31.31 6.25
N THR A 6 3.63 -30.65 7.35
CA THR A 6 2.66 -30.22 8.36
C THR A 6 1.82 -29.02 7.93
N LEU A 7 2.14 -28.29 6.84
CA LEU A 7 1.44 -27.04 6.44
C LEU A 7 -0.07 -27.22 6.27
N GLY A 8 -0.51 -28.41 5.85
CA GLY A 8 -1.94 -28.72 5.72
C GLY A 8 -2.68 -28.96 7.04
N SER A 9 -1.94 -29.26 8.12
CA SER A 9 -2.51 -29.73 9.39
C SER A 9 -3.03 -28.61 10.28
N SER A 10 -4.06 -28.86 11.10
CA SER A 10 -4.53 -27.92 12.13
C SER A 10 -3.46 -27.54 13.16
N PHE A 11 -2.42 -28.37 13.31
CA PHE A 11 -1.37 -28.20 14.31
C PHE A 11 -0.14 -27.44 13.81
N TRP A 12 -0.09 -27.09 12.51
CA TRP A 12 1.03 -26.30 12.00
C TRP A 12 1.13 -24.97 12.71
N LYS A 13 2.35 -24.65 13.11
CA LYS A 13 2.72 -23.37 13.69
C LYS A 13 3.95 -22.83 12.95
N PRO A 14 4.14 -21.50 12.89
CA PRO A 14 5.35 -20.90 12.36
C PRO A 14 6.62 -21.45 13.01
N SER A 15 7.70 -21.59 12.24
CA SER A 15 8.93 -22.24 12.69
C SER A 15 9.59 -21.51 13.84
N TRP A 16 9.35 -20.19 13.94
CA TRP A 16 9.93 -19.36 14.97
C TRP A 16 9.49 -19.71 16.39
N GLU A 17 8.37 -20.40 16.56
CA GLU A 17 7.92 -20.88 17.88
C GLU A 17 8.82 -22.00 18.41
N ALA A 18 9.12 -22.99 17.55
CA ALA A 18 10.01 -24.09 17.91
C ALA A 18 11.47 -23.63 18.04
N GLU A 19 11.90 -22.75 17.14
CA GLU A 19 13.27 -22.23 17.08
C GLU A 19 13.54 -21.15 18.15
N LYS A 20 12.50 -20.64 18.84
CA LYS A 20 12.58 -19.52 19.81
C LYS A 20 13.40 -18.32 19.33
N ARG A 21 13.41 -18.10 18.01
CA ARG A 21 14.26 -17.10 17.37
C ARG A 21 13.64 -15.71 17.39
N LYS A 22 14.48 -14.69 17.35
CA LYS A 22 14.04 -13.31 17.16
C LYS A 22 13.41 -13.16 15.77
N LEU A 23 12.17 -12.69 15.71
CA LEU A 23 11.44 -12.54 14.46
C LEU A 23 12.06 -11.41 13.63
N ALA A 24 12.22 -11.60 12.32
CA ALA A 24 12.75 -10.59 11.39
C ALA A 24 11.82 -9.37 11.27
N PHE A 25 10.54 -9.57 11.57
CA PHE A 25 9.59 -8.50 11.74
C PHE A 25 9.54 -8.00 13.19
N ILE A 26 10.50 -8.30 14.07
CA ILE A 26 10.62 -7.70 15.40
C ILE A 26 11.93 -6.92 15.50
N SER A 27 11.85 -5.60 15.63
CA SER A 27 13.01 -4.72 15.73
C SER A 27 13.81 -4.97 17.02
N SER A 28 15.01 -4.39 17.12
CA SER A 28 15.82 -4.34 18.35
C SER A 28 15.12 -3.65 19.53
N THR A 29 13.98 -2.98 19.32
CA THR A 29 13.17 -2.35 20.37
C THR A 29 11.98 -3.22 20.81
N ASN A 30 12.01 -4.54 20.58
CA ASN A 30 10.92 -5.50 20.87
C ASN A 30 9.59 -5.17 20.20
N VAL A 31 9.68 -4.60 19.00
CA VAL A 31 8.52 -4.13 18.28
C VAL A 31 8.27 -4.96 17.06
N ILE A 32 7.04 -5.43 16.94
CA ILE A 32 6.53 -6.09 15.74
C ILE A 32 6.39 -5.04 14.61
N ASN A 33 7.36 -5.03 13.71
CA ASN A 33 7.29 -4.51 12.35
C ASN A 33 6.17 -5.21 11.57
N ILE A 34 4.93 -4.77 11.77
CA ILE A 34 3.77 -5.30 11.04
C ILE A 34 3.59 -4.68 9.65
N PHE A 35 4.60 -4.00 9.10
CA PHE A 35 4.62 -3.58 7.70
C PHE A 35 4.88 -4.86 6.87
N PRO A 36 4.27 -5.08 5.70
CA PRO A 36 4.88 -5.99 4.73
C PRO A 36 6.22 -5.35 4.38
N VAL A 37 7.31 -6.04 4.72
CA VAL A 37 8.54 -5.82 3.99
C VAL A 37 8.32 -6.54 2.66
N ALA A 38 8.15 -5.75 1.61
CA ALA A 38 8.09 -6.27 0.27
C ALA A 38 9.51 -6.52 -0.22
N PHE A 39 9.75 -7.73 -0.69
CA PHE A 39 11.00 -8.15 -1.32
C PHE A 39 10.81 -8.15 -2.84
N GLY A 40 11.88 -7.86 -3.59
CA GLY A 40 11.87 -7.86 -5.06
C GLY A 40 11.47 -6.53 -5.72
N GLY A 41 11.17 -6.59 -7.01
CA GLY A 41 10.88 -5.41 -7.83
C GLY A 41 9.55 -4.77 -7.45
N GLY A 42 9.51 -3.43 -7.35
CA GLY A 42 8.39 -2.67 -6.79
C GLY A 42 7.08 -2.64 -7.60
N LYS A 43 6.77 -3.63 -8.46
CA LYS A 43 5.53 -3.67 -9.24
C LYS A 43 4.45 -4.54 -8.59
N THR A 44 3.20 -4.09 -8.68
CA THR A 44 1.98 -4.76 -8.16
C THR A 44 0.95 -4.98 -9.27
N PRO A 45 1.18 -5.96 -10.16
CA PRO A 45 0.37 -6.13 -11.38
C PRO A 45 -1.11 -6.45 -11.15
N TRP A 46 -1.49 -7.01 -10.01
CA TRP A 46 -2.81 -7.63 -9.83
C TRP A 46 -3.78 -6.80 -9.00
N GLY A 47 -3.42 -5.55 -8.69
CA GLY A 47 -4.21 -4.65 -7.85
C GLY A 47 -4.20 -5.02 -6.36
N ASP A 48 -4.78 -4.15 -5.56
CA ASP A 48 -4.76 -4.15 -4.10
C ASP A 48 -6.15 -3.90 -3.47
N VAL A 49 -7.20 -3.93 -4.29
CA VAL A 49 -8.63 -3.92 -3.91
C VAL A 49 -9.34 -4.97 -4.77
N PRO A 50 -10.54 -5.49 -4.46
CA PRO A 50 -11.26 -6.39 -5.37
C PRO A 50 -11.75 -5.71 -6.64
N ALA A 51 -11.99 -6.47 -7.71
CA ALA A 51 -12.51 -5.93 -8.96
C ALA A 51 -13.94 -5.41 -8.77
N VAL A 52 -14.25 -4.26 -9.35
CA VAL A 52 -15.54 -3.57 -9.19
C VAL A 52 -16.16 -3.29 -10.55
N ASP A 53 -17.46 -3.57 -10.69
CA ASP A 53 -18.27 -3.02 -11.77
C ASP A 53 -18.52 -1.53 -11.49
N ILE A 54 -17.95 -0.64 -12.30
CA ILE A 54 -18.03 0.80 -12.07
C ILE A 54 -19.35 1.42 -12.55
N LEU A 55 -20.10 0.70 -13.39
CA LEU A 55 -21.41 1.14 -13.84
C LEU A 55 -22.46 0.82 -12.77
N GLN A 56 -22.54 -0.45 -12.34
CA GLN A 56 -23.61 -0.98 -11.50
C GLN A 56 -24.96 -0.54 -12.05
N ILE A 57 -25.21 -0.89 -13.32
CA ILE A 57 -26.32 -0.37 -14.15
C ILE A 57 -27.64 -0.42 -13.40
N GLU A 58 -27.98 -1.57 -12.78
CA GLU A 58 -29.25 -1.75 -12.09
C GLU A 58 -29.47 -0.77 -10.92
N LYS A 59 -28.40 -0.32 -10.27
CA LYS A 59 -28.45 0.59 -9.12
C LYS A 59 -28.27 2.06 -9.50
N ASN A 60 -27.59 2.33 -10.62
CA ASN A 60 -27.10 3.67 -10.93
C ASN A 60 -27.59 4.24 -12.26
N GLU A 61 -27.98 3.42 -13.22
CA GLU A 61 -28.34 3.89 -14.55
C GLU A 61 -29.82 3.62 -14.82
N ARG A 62 -30.35 4.26 -15.86
CA ARG A 62 -31.71 3.97 -16.31
C ARG A 62 -31.75 2.55 -16.86
N LYS A 63 -32.88 1.85 -16.70
CA LYS A 63 -33.09 0.48 -17.23
C LYS A 63 -33.27 0.44 -18.75
N ASP A 64 -32.71 1.42 -19.48
CA ASP A 64 -32.77 1.45 -20.93
C ASP A 64 -31.63 0.60 -21.49
N ALA A 65 -32.01 -0.53 -22.07
CA ALA A 65 -31.08 -1.49 -22.65
C ALA A 65 -30.29 -0.92 -23.85
N ALA A 66 -30.79 0.13 -24.49
CA ALA A 66 -30.22 0.74 -25.70
C ALA A 66 -29.31 1.94 -25.43
N GLN A 67 -29.13 2.35 -24.17
CA GLN A 67 -28.29 3.49 -23.83
C GLN A 67 -26.81 3.21 -24.11
N ASP A 68 -26.14 4.12 -24.82
CA ASP A 68 -24.69 4.10 -24.96
C ASP A 68 -24.00 4.56 -23.67
N PHE A 69 -23.01 3.78 -23.21
CA PHE A 69 -22.18 4.10 -22.05
C PHE A 69 -20.76 4.44 -22.45
N ARG A 70 -20.24 5.54 -21.92
CA ARG A 70 -18.83 5.93 -22.04
C ARG A 70 -18.15 5.98 -20.67
N MET A 71 -17.03 5.29 -20.55
CA MET A 71 -16.30 5.14 -19.30
C MET A 71 -14.82 5.49 -19.48
N LEU A 72 -14.27 6.19 -18.50
CA LEU A 72 -12.84 6.51 -18.42
C LEU A 72 -12.22 5.84 -17.21
N PHE A 73 -11.09 5.18 -17.43
CA PHE A 73 -10.17 4.63 -16.46
C PHE A 73 -8.86 5.42 -16.58
N ALA A 74 -8.75 6.53 -15.86
CA ALA A 74 -7.75 7.58 -16.11
C ALA A 74 -6.34 7.25 -15.61
N ALA A 75 -6.24 6.36 -14.62
CA ALA A 75 -4.98 5.86 -14.06
C ALA A 75 -5.18 4.42 -13.59
N SER A 76 -5.68 3.57 -14.50
CA SER A 76 -6.01 2.20 -14.16
C SER A 76 -4.84 1.27 -14.45
N VAL A 77 -4.19 0.90 -13.34
CA VAL A 77 -3.07 -0.04 -13.26
C VAL A 77 -3.44 -1.41 -13.83
N ASP A 78 -4.73 -1.78 -13.85
CA ASP A 78 -5.19 -3.13 -14.19
C ASP A 78 -6.54 -3.13 -14.96
N LEU A 79 -6.83 -4.21 -15.71
CA LEU A 79 -8.06 -4.38 -16.51
C LEU A 79 -9.22 -5.06 -15.77
N ARG A 80 -9.05 -5.49 -14.52
CA ARG A 80 -10.05 -6.25 -13.76
C ARG A 80 -11.37 -5.51 -13.58
N ASN A 81 -11.34 -4.19 -13.37
CA ASN A 81 -12.56 -3.38 -13.31
C ASN A 81 -13.25 -3.31 -14.69
N VAL A 82 -12.48 -3.26 -15.78
CA VAL A 82 -13.02 -3.32 -17.15
C VAL A 82 -13.69 -4.66 -17.39
N VAL A 83 -13.01 -5.75 -17.07
CA VAL A 83 -13.54 -7.12 -17.19
C VAL A 83 -14.83 -7.25 -16.38
N LYS A 84 -14.82 -6.88 -15.10
CA LYS A 84 -15.98 -6.99 -14.23
C LYS A 84 -17.17 -6.16 -14.74
N THR A 85 -16.92 -4.91 -15.11
CA THR A 85 -17.96 -4.00 -15.63
C THR A 85 -18.61 -4.53 -16.90
N VAL A 86 -17.84 -5.07 -17.84
CA VAL A 86 -18.39 -5.64 -19.08
C VAL A 86 -19.10 -6.97 -18.81
N VAL A 87 -18.52 -7.84 -17.98
CA VAL A 87 -19.14 -9.12 -17.57
C VAL A 87 -20.47 -8.91 -16.85
N ASP A 88 -20.63 -7.83 -16.10
CA ASP A 88 -21.85 -7.54 -15.35
C ASP A 88 -22.92 -6.78 -16.15
N LEU A 89 -22.68 -6.40 -17.41
CA LEU A 89 -23.73 -5.81 -18.25
C LEU A 89 -24.98 -6.72 -18.30
N PRO A 90 -26.21 -6.20 -18.25
CA PRO A 90 -27.38 -7.06 -18.29
C PRO A 90 -27.46 -7.80 -19.65
N PRO A 91 -27.97 -9.05 -19.71
CA PRO A 91 -28.09 -9.78 -20.96
C PRO A 91 -28.93 -9.08 -22.03
N SER A 92 -29.84 -8.20 -21.62
CA SER A 92 -30.67 -7.40 -22.52
C SER A 92 -29.93 -6.21 -23.14
N TYR A 93 -28.73 -5.86 -22.68
CA TYR A 93 -27.99 -4.69 -23.15
C TYR A 93 -27.62 -4.80 -24.63
N ASN A 94 -28.00 -3.81 -25.42
CA ASN A 94 -27.72 -3.75 -26.86
C ASN A 94 -27.14 -2.40 -27.31
N GLY A 95 -26.84 -1.49 -26.36
CA GLY A 95 -26.12 -0.24 -26.62
C GLY A 95 -24.61 -0.43 -26.90
N THR A 96 -23.92 0.67 -27.18
CA THR A 96 -22.46 0.71 -27.37
C THR A 96 -21.75 1.03 -26.06
N CYS A 97 -20.70 0.27 -25.76
CA CYS A 97 -19.81 0.52 -24.62
C CYS A 97 -18.49 1.12 -25.10
N GLU A 98 -18.22 2.39 -24.81
CA GLU A 98 -16.96 3.07 -25.16
C GLU A 98 -16.08 3.23 -23.92
N ILE A 99 -14.96 2.50 -23.91
CA ILE A 99 -14.07 2.34 -22.76
C ILE A 99 -12.73 3.01 -23.07
N VAL A 100 -12.37 4.00 -22.26
CA VAL A 100 -11.10 4.72 -22.36
C VAL A 100 -10.20 4.31 -21.20
N LEU A 101 -8.97 3.90 -21.51
CA LEU A 101 -7.96 3.41 -20.59
C LEU A 101 -6.72 4.30 -20.68
N ASN A 102 -6.11 4.57 -19.55
CA ASN A 102 -4.84 5.27 -19.46
C ASN A 102 -4.05 4.82 -18.24
N ASP A 103 -2.74 4.71 -18.42
CA ASP A 103 -1.76 4.57 -17.34
C ASP A 103 -0.43 5.17 -17.80
N GLU A 104 0.40 5.67 -16.88
CA GLU A 104 1.73 6.21 -17.20
C GLU A 104 2.81 5.13 -17.28
N ASP A 105 2.61 3.99 -16.62
CA ASP A 105 3.57 2.87 -16.59
C ASP A 105 3.51 2.04 -17.89
N ALA A 106 4.53 2.24 -18.72
CA ALA A 106 4.67 1.57 -20.01
C ALA A 106 4.64 0.03 -19.93
N TRP A 107 5.08 -0.56 -18.81
CA TRP A 107 5.04 -2.01 -18.62
C TRP A 107 3.59 -2.50 -18.44
N LEU A 108 2.81 -1.79 -17.62
CA LEU A 108 1.40 -2.10 -17.39
C LEU A 108 0.57 -1.86 -18.64
N VAL A 109 0.79 -0.74 -19.34
CA VAL A 109 0.11 -0.46 -20.61
C VAL A 109 0.42 -1.56 -21.62
N SER A 110 1.69 -1.95 -21.80
CA SER A 110 2.06 -3.00 -22.75
C SER A 110 1.36 -4.33 -22.47
N ARG A 111 1.39 -4.76 -21.19
CA ARG A 111 0.69 -5.96 -20.74
C ARG A 111 -0.81 -5.89 -21.04
N ASN A 112 -1.46 -4.80 -20.65
CA ASN A 112 -2.91 -4.66 -20.77
C ASN A 112 -3.34 -4.57 -22.25
N VAL A 113 -2.55 -3.91 -23.11
CA VAL A 113 -2.76 -3.90 -24.56
C VAL A 113 -2.73 -5.32 -25.13
N ILE A 114 -1.73 -6.12 -24.76
CA ILE A 114 -1.61 -7.50 -25.26
C ILE A 114 -2.79 -8.35 -24.75
N LEU A 115 -3.21 -8.19 -23.49
CA LEU A 115 -4.39 -8.88 -22.95
C LEU A 115 -5.69 -8.51 -23.68
N LEU A 116 -5.90 -7.22 -24.00
CA LEU A 116 -7.05 -6.77 -24.78
C LEU A 116 -7.00 -7.30 -26.22
N MET A 117 -5.82 -7.32 -26.84
CA MET A 117 -5.65 -7.92 -28.17
C MET A 117 -5.96 -9.41 -28.16
N VAL A 118 -5.51 -10.16 -27.15
CA VAL A 118 -5.90 -11.57 -26.98
C VAL A 118 -7.42 -11.69 -26.88
N ALA A 119 -8.06 -10.89 -26.02
CA ALA A 119 -9.51 -10.94 -25.83
C ALA A 119 -10.29 -10.70 -27.14
N LEU A 120 -9.82 -9.77 -27.98
CA LEU A 120 -10.48 -9.37 -29.23
C LEU A 120 -10.18 -10.28 -30.42
N VAL A 121 -8.97 -10.84 -30.51
CA VAL A 121 -8.51 -11.61 -31.67
C VAL A 121 -8.85 -13.10 -31.54
N TYR A 122 -8.93 -13.63 -30.32
CA TYR A 122 -9.04 -15.07 -30.08
C TYR A 122 -10.50 -15.52 -29.97
N GLU A 123 -10.73 -16.83 -30.12
CA GLU A 123 -12.03 -17.41 -29.74
C GLU A 123 -12.22 -17.40 -28.23
N PRO A 124 -13.44 -17.18 -27.69
CA PRO A 124 -13.60 -16.82 -26.28
C PRO A 124 -13.04 -17.81 -25.26
N THR A 125 -13.08 -19.12 -25.56
CA THR A 125 -12.49 -20.14 -24.66
C THR A 125 -10.96 -20.07 -24.69
N GLU A 126 -10.36 -19.99 -25.88
CA GLU A 126 -8.91 -19.87 -26.05
C GLU A 126 -8.38 -18.55 -25.48
N ALA A 127 -9.14 -17.47 -25.67
CA ALA A 127 -8.88 -16.14 -25.11
C ALA A 127 -8.84 -16.20 -23.59
N ALA A 128 -9.83 -16.85 -22.95
CA ALA A 128 -9.93 -16.93 -21.51
C ALA A 128 -8.74 -17.66 -20.88
N GLU A 129 -8.34 -18.81 -21.43
CA GLU A 129 -7.17 -19.56 -20.95
C GLU A 129 -5.86 -18.79 -21.17
N THR A 130 -5.71 -18.18 -22.35
CA THR A 130 -4.52 -17.38 -22.69
C THR A 130 -4.41 -16.15 -21.81
N MET A 131 -5.50 -15.40 -21.60
CA MET A 131 -5.54 -14.26 -20.68
C MET A 131 -5.22 -14.67 -19.25
N LEU A 132 -5.80 -15.77 -18.75
CA LEU A 132 -5.56 -16.24 -17.39
C LEU A 132 -4.06 -16.48 -17.13
N HIS A 133 -3.41 -17.21 -18.03
CA HIS A 133 -2.01 -17.57 -17.84
C HIS A 133 -1.06 -16.40 -18.15
N LEU A 134 -1.32 -15.61 -19.20
CA LEU A 134 -0.53 -14.40 -19.49
C LEU A 134 -0.62 -13.36 -18.37
N TRP A 135 -1.73 -13.31 -17.64
CA TRP A 135 -1.93 -12.32 -16.59
C TRP A 135 -1.44 -12.79 -15.22
N TYR A 136 -1.67 -14.05 -14.85
CA TYR A 136 -1.45 -14.52 -13.47
C TYR A 136 -0.42 -15.64 -13.31
N SER A 137 0.10 -16.22 -14.39
CA SER A 137 1.09 -17.31 -14.33
C SER A 137 2.47 -16.84 -14.77
N ALA A 138 3.49 -17.07 -13.95
CA ALA A 138 4.88 -16.71 -14.23
C ALA A 138 5.41 -17.44 -15.47
N PHE A 139 4.97 -18.66 -15.71
CA PHE A 139 5.32 -19.43 -16.89
C PHE A 139 4.05 -19.71 -17.70
N ILE A 140 4.22 -19.95 -18.98
CA ILE A 140 3.16 -20.30 -19.94
C ILE A 140 3.63 -21.46 -20.81
N PRO A 141 2.71 -22.18 -21.47
CA PRO A 141 3.09 -23.17 -22.46
C PRO A 141 3.75 -22.55 -23.70
N LYS A 142 4.79 -23.20 -24.23
CA LYS A 142 5.44 -22.78 -25.48
C LYS A 142 4.47 -22.64 -26.66
N SER A 143 3.45 -23.50 -26.72
CA SER A 143 2.37 -23.42 -27.71
C SER A 143 1.58 -22.11 -27.60
N MET A 144 1.29 -21.66 -26.38
CA MET A 144 0.59 -20.39 -26.13
C MET A 144 1.38 -19.20 -26.66
N LEU A 145 2.71 -19.15 -26.42
CA LEU A 145 3.55 -18.09 -26.96
C LEU A 145 3.61 -18.13 -28.50
N LYS A 146 3.65 -19.32 -29.10
CA LYS A 146 3.63 -19.49 -30.56
C LYS A 146 2.34 -18.94 -31.17
N ILE A 147 1.19 -19.21 -30.55
CA ILE A 147 -0.11 -18.70 -31.01
C ILE A 147 -0.21 -17.18 -30.77
N LEU A 148 0.29 -16.70 -29.62
CA LEU A 148 0.38 -15.27 -29.32
C LEU A 148 1.11 -14.52 -30.43
N ARG A 149 2.26 -15.04 -30.86
CA ARG A 149 3.02 -14.50 -32.00
C ARG A 149 2.24 -14.60 -33.30
N SER A 150 1.66 -15.74 -33.65
CA SER A 150 1.00 -15.88 -34.95
C SER A 150 -0.22 -14.95 -35.11
N LYS A 151 -0.96 -14.69 -34.03
CA LYS A 151 -2.21 -13.91 -34.07
C LYS A 151 -2.03 -12.42 -33.77
N VAL A 152 -1.13 -12.03 -32.86
CA VAL A 152 -1.03 -10.65 -32.36
C VAL A 152 0.15 -9.88 -32.94
N LEU A 153 1.33 -10.52 -33.06
CA LEU A 153 2.55 -9.84 -33.51
C LEU A 153 2.40 -9.14 -34.89
N PRO A 154 1.82 -9.77 -35.93
CA PRO A 154 1.67 -9.12 -37.24
C PRO A 154 0.87 -7.81 -37.19
N LEU A 155 -0.11 -7.71 -36.28
CA LEU A 155 -0.92 -6.50 -36.11
C LEU A 155 -0.10 -5.32 -35.58
N LEU A 156 0.87 -5.60 -34.69
CA LEU A 156 1.75 -4.61 -34.09
C LEU A 156 2.91 -4.24 -35.02
N GLU A 157 3.55 -5.24 -35.66
CA GLU A 157 4.65 -5.03 -36.62
C GLU A 157 4.22 -4.12 -37.77
N ALA A 158 3.01 -4.32 -38.31
CA ALA A 158 2.47 -3.49 -39.37
C ALA A 158 2.40 -2.00 -38.99
N VAL A 159 2.25 -1.67 -37.70
CA VAL A 159 2.24 -0.28 -37.21
C VAL A 159 3.66 0.27 -37.13
N SER A 160 4.59 -0.48 -36.54
CA SER A 160 6.00 -0.06 -36.43
C SER A 160 6.63 0.12 -37.81
N VAL A 161 6.43 -0.81 -38.75
CA VAL A 161 6.93 -0.70 -40.13
C VAL A 161 6.41 0.55 -40.83
N LYS A 162 5.11 0.83 -40.72
CA LYS A 162 4.48 2.00 -41.33
C LYS A 162 4.99 3.34 -40.77
N ASN A 163 5.49 3.35 -39.53
CA ASN A 163 5.90 4.55 -38.82
C ASN A 163 7.40 4.57 -38.49
N LYS A 164 8.22 3.75 -39.18
CA LYS A 164 9.64 3.57 -38.87
C LYS A 164 10.45 4.88 -38.90
N ASP A 165 10.09 5.80 -39.82
CA ASP A 165 10.82 7.05 -40.07
C ASP A 165 10.34 8.22 -39.19
N LYS A 166 9.34 8.03 -38.33
CA LYS A 166 8.86 9.06 -37.39
C LYS A 166 9.77 9.15 -36.16
N SER A 167 9.89 10.35 -35.58
CA SER A 167 10.67 10.52 -34.34
C SER A 167 10.06 9.73 -33.17
N PRO A 168 10.90 9.26 -32.22
CA PRO A 168 10.49 8.43 -31.08
C PRO A 168 9.35 9.00 -30.23
N GLU A 169 9.26 10.32 -30.10
CA GLU A 169 8.34 11.05 -29.22
C GLU A 169 6.97 11.30 -29.88
N VAL A 170 6.86 11.13 -31.20
CA VAL A 170 5.63 11.39 -31.95
C VAL A 170 4.55 10.40 -31.52
N LEU A 171 3.37 10.92 -31.16
CA LEU A 171 2.19 10.08 -30.92
C LEU A 171 1.69 9.45 -32.21
N VAL A 172 1.62 8.12 -32.22
CA VAL A 172 1.08 7.32 -33.30
C VAL A 172 -0.21 6.68 -32.83
N SER A 173 -1.29 6.90 -33.60
CA SER A 173 -2.60 6.30 -33.37
C SER A 173 -2.86 5.19 -34.38
N LYS A 174 -3.32 4.04 -33.89
CA LYS A 174 -3.83 2.96 -34.74
C LYS A 174 -5.15 2.45 -34.19
N LYS A 175 -6.13 2.28 -35.07
CA LYS A 175 -7.39 1.61 -34.79
C LYS A 175 -7.44 0.27 -35.53
N TRP A 176 -7.85 -0.78 -34.82
CA TRP A 176 -8.28 -2.06 -35.37
C TRP A 176 -9.77 -2.28 -35.05
N THR A 177 -10.47 -2.98 -35.94
CA THR A 177 -11.89 -3.32 -35.79
C THR A 177 -12.04 -4.83 -35.85
N PHE A 178 -12.83 -5.39 -34.93
CA PHE A 178 -13.08 -6.81 -34.74
C PHE A 178 -14.60 -7.01 -34.61
N GLY A 179 -15.28 -7.31 -35.72
CA GLY A 179 -16.74 -7.33 -35.75
C GLY A 179 -17.34 -5.96 -35.39
N SER A 180 -18.22 -5.92 -34.39
CA SER A 180 -18.82 -4.70 -33.85
C SER A 180 -17.90 -3.92 -32.90
N SER A 181 -16.78 -4.52 -32.47
CA SER A 181 -15.87 -3.94 -31.50
C SER A 181 -14.61 -3.38 -32.13
N SER A 182 -13.91 -2.50 -31.41
CA SER A 182 -12.67 -1.90 -31.90
C SER A 182 -11.69 -1.56 -30.79
N LEU A 183 -10.41 -1.54 -31.12
CA LEU A 183 -9.33 -1.06 -30.26
C LEU A 183 -8.58 0.06 -30.97
N ARG A 184 -8.56 1.25 -30.37
CA ARG A 184 -7.69 2.34 -30.73
C ARG A 184 -6.57 2.47 -29.70
N LEU A 185 -5.33 2.35 -30.15
CA LEU A 185 -4.14 2.52 -29.34
C LEU A 185 -3.43 3.80 -29.75
N VAL A 186 -3.09 4.64 -28.77
CA VAL A 186 -2.42 5.93 -28.96
C VAL A 186 -1.18 5.97 -28.07
N LEU A 187 -0.02 5.73 -28.66
CA LEU A 187 1.27 5.65 -27.96
C LEU A 187 2.32 6.47 -28.71
N GLN A 188 3.34 6.93 -27.99
CA GLN A 188 4.53 7.48 -28.65
C GLN A 188 5.21 6.39 -29.49
N LYS A 189 5.83 6.76 -30.61
CA LYS A 189 6.41 5.83 -31.59
C LYS A 189 7.32 4.80 -30.92
N HIS A 190 8.20 5.20 -30.01
CA HIS A 190 9.11 4.26 -29.36
C HIS A 190 8.43 3.19 -28.50
N TYR A 191 7.24 3.47 -27.96
CA TYR A 191 6.47 2.46 -27.22
C TYR A 191 5.87 1.38 -28.12
N TRP A 192 5.66 1.67 -29.41
CA TRP A 192 5.29 0.64 -30.39
C TRP A 192 6.43 -0.36 -30.60
N ASP A 193 7.66 0.12 -30.67
CA ASP A 193 8.84 -0.73 -30.79
C ASP A 193 9.07 -1.52 -29.49
N TYR A 194 8.81 -0.91 -28.34
CA TYR A 194 8.83 -1.58 -27.03
C TYR A 194 7.79 -2.72 -26.94
N LEU A 195 6.60 -2.56 -27.53
CA LEU A 195 5.58 -3.62 -27.57
C LEU A 195 6.06 -4.86 -28.34
N LEU A 196 6.82 -4.70 -29.41
CA LEU A 196 7.32 -5.82 -30.23
C LEU A 196 8.26 -6.73 -29.45
N GLN A 197 9.01 -6.17 -28.51
CA GLN A 197 9.93 -6.92 -27.66
C GLN A 197 9.21 -8.00 -26.83
N TYR A 198 7.89 -7.88 -26.58
CA TYR A 198 7.08 -8.92 -25.87
C TYR A 198 6.88 -10.20 -26.66
N PHE A 199 7.25 -10.19 -27.93
CA PHE A 199 7.11 -11.31 -28.83
C PHE A 199 8.48 -11.86 -29.28
N GLU A 200 9.59 -11.21 -28.94
CA GLU A 200 10.94 -11.68 -29.30
C GLU A 200 11.26 -13.04 -28.67
N ASN A 201 12.18 -13.78 -29.31
CA ASN A 201 12.68 -15.05 -28.78
C ASN A 201 13.51 -14.82 -27.52
N ARG A 202 13.00 -15.33 -26.39
CA ARG A 202 13.67 -15.31 -25.08
C ARG A 202 14.64 -16.47 -24.91
N ASP A 203 15.26 -16.93 -25.99
CA ASP A 203 16.21 -18.04 -25.95
C ASP A 203 17.41 -17.73 -25.03
N TYR A 204 17.63 -16.45 -24.72
CA TYR A 204 18.64 -15.98 -23.75
C TYR A 204 18.24 -16.10 -22.26
N LEU A 205 16.97 -16.40 -21.93
CA LEU A 205 16.50 -16.55 -20.54
C LEU A 205 16.08 -18.01 -20.26
N PRO A 206 17.02 -18.90 -19.89
CA PRO A 206 16.70 -20.30 -19.59
C PRO A 206 15.64 -20.42 -18.49
N LEU A 207 14.73 -21.40 -18.63
CA LEU A 207 13.64 -21.65 -17.66
C LEU A 207 14.14 -21.72 -16.22
N LYS A 208 15.23 -22.47 -15.98
CA LYS A 208 15.85 -22.61 -14.65
C LYS A 208 16.24 -21.27 -14.04
N TYR A 209 16.77 -20.36 -14.86
CA TYR A 209 17.20 -19.04 -14.40
C TYR A 209 16.00 -18.12 -14.12
N ALA A 210 14.95 -18.18 -14.94
CA ALA A 210 13.69 -17.47 -14.66
C ALA A 210 13.01 -17.97 -13.38
N GLN A 211 12.99 -19.28 -13.15
CA GLN A 211 12.52 -19.90 -11.89
C GLN A 211 13.35 -19.43 -10.70
N GLN A 212 14.68 -19.41 -10.83
CA GLN A 212 15.56 -18.92 -9.79
C GLN A 212 15.32 -17.43 -9.49
N ALA A 213 15.25 -16.57 -10.52
CA ALA A 213 15.02 -15.15 -10.37
C ALA A 213 13.70 -14.83 -9.64
N ARG A 214 12.65 -15.61 -9.88
CA ARG A 214 11.40 -15.51 -9.12
C ARG A 214 11.55 -16.04 -7.69
N THR A 215 12.19 -17.19 -7.52
CA THR A 215 12.33 -17.84 -6.20
C THR A 215 13.16 -17.00 -5.23
N VAL A 216 14.24 -16.35 -5.70
CA VAL A 216 15.05 -15.45 -4.84
C VAL A 216 14.26 -14.25 -4.31
N THR A 217 13.17 -13.87 -4.98
CA THR A 217 12.25 -12.83 -4.51
C THR A 217 11.16 -13.42 -3.62
N THR A 218 10.42 -14.38 -4.16
CA THR A 218 9.17 -14.91 -3.55
C THR A 218 9.40 -15.81 -2.35
N MET A 219 10.60 -16.39 -2.25
CA MET A 219 11.04 -17.34 -1.23
C MET A 219 12.36 -16.90 -0.58
N ALA A 220 12.63 -15.59 -0.56
CA ALA A 220 13.83 -15.03 0.06
C ALA A 220 13.98 -15.51 1.52
N PRO A 221 15.16 -15.98 1.97
CA PRO A 221 15.37 -16.40 3.36
C PRO A 221 14.99 -15.31 4.39
N GLU A 222 15.24 -14.04 4.06
CA GLU A 222 14.90 -12.87 4.86
C GLU A 222 13.38 -12.66 4.97
N ALA A 223 12.62 -13.18 4.01
CA ALA A 223 11.16 -13.11 3.98
C ALA A 223 10.48 -14.23 4.78
N LYS A 224 11.21 -15.26 5.26
CA LYS A 224 10.66 -16.45 5.92
C LYS A 224 9.60 -16.11 6.97
N ASP A 225 9.90 -15.16 7.85
CA ASP A 225 8.99 -14.74 8.91
C ASP A 225 7.75 -14.01 8.40
N TYR A 226 7.91 -13.20 7.36
CA TYR A 226 6.80 -12.49 6.73
C TYR A 226 5.86 -13.48 6.03
N ILE A 227 6.42 -14.49 5.37
CA ILE A 227 5.69 -15.57 4.70
C ILE A 227 4.94 -16.40 5.73
N GLU A 228 5.61 -16.93 6.76
CA GLU A 228 4.96 -17.75 7.79
C GLU A 228 3.89 -16.96 8.57
N ARG A 229 4.08 -15.65 8.76
CA ARG A 229 3.07 -14.74 9.32
C ARG A 229 1.83 -14.63 8.42
N GLN A 230 2.02 -14.55 7.10
CA GLN A 230 0.91 -14.55 6.15
C GLN A 230 0.22 -15.92 6.11
N LEU A 231 0.99 -17.03 6.06
CA LEU A 231 0.43 -18.38 6.11
C LEU A 231 -0.45 -18.60 7.33
N TYR A 232 -0.12 -17.97 8.46
CA TYR A 232 -0.91 -18.11 9.67
C TYR A 232 -2.28 -17.41 9.62
N THR A 233 -2.55 -16.54 8.63
CA THR A 233 -3.90 -16.00 8.39
C THR A 233 -4.79 -16.95 7.58
N TYR A 234 -4.19 -17.93 6.89
CA TYR A 234 -4.92 -18.94 6.10
C TYR A 234 -5.40 -20.13 6.93
N LYS A 235 -6.46 -20.78 6.45
CA LYS A 235 -7.02 -22.01 7.03
C LYS A 235 -6.35 -23.25 6.43
N GLN A 236 -5.77 -24.12 7.27
CA GLN A 236 -5.33 -25.49 6.95
C GLN A 236 -4.69 -25.64 5.56
N MET A 237 -5.37 -26.31 4.63
CA MET A 237 -4.88 -26.65 3.28
C MET A 237 -4.70 -25.44 2.36
N ALA A 238 -5.33 -24.30 2.64
CA ALA A 238 -5.12 -23.06 1.89
C ALA A 238 -3.66 -22.58 1.96
N ARG A 239 -2.95 -22.91 3.05
CA ARG A 239 -1.51 -22.62 3.19
C ARG A 239 -0.68 -23.38 2.16
N ARG A 240 -1.05 -24.62 1.84
CA ARG A 240 -0.35 -25.42 0.83
C ARG A 240 -0.57 -24.85 -0.56
N SER A 241 -1.81 -24.45 -0.89
CA SER A 241 -2.08 -23.81 -2.17
C SER A 241 -1.36 -22.46 -2.31
N HIS A 242 -1.30 -21.67 -1.23
CA HIS A 242 -0.52 -20.42 -1.18
C HIS A 242 0.96 -20.67 -1.42
N MET A 243 1.57 -21.61 -0.68
CA MET A 243 2.99 -21.95 -0.87
C MET A 243 3.30 -22.53 -2.23
N LYS A 244 2.38 -23.32 -2.80
CA LYS A 244 2.52 -23.85 -4.15
C LYS A 244 2.62 -22.70 -5.17
N PHE A 245 1.65 -21.78 -5.19
CA PHE A 245 1.71 -20.60 -6.06
C PHE A 245 2.96 -19.75 -5.78
N ARG A 246 3.32 -19.57 -4.51
CA ARG A 246 4.52 -18.81 -4.14
C ARG A 246 5.80 -19.46 -4.65
N TYR A 247 5.86 -20.78 -4.76
CA TYR A 247 6.99 -21.52 -5.30
C TYR A 247 7.01 -21.57 -6.84
N ASP A 248 5.94 -22.05 -7.47
CA ASP A 248 5.91 -22.28 -8.92
C ASP A 248 5.47 -21.07 -9.74
N GLY A 249 4.71 -20.15 -9.14
CA GLY A 249 4.15 -18.97 -9.80
C GLY A 249 3.03 -19.27 -10.79
N LEU A 250 2.38 -20.42 -10.68
CA LEU A 250 1.35 -20.87 -11.61
C LEU A 250 -0.03 -20.76 -10.97
N LEU A 251 -0.91 -19.98 -11.59
CA LEU A 251 -2.31 -19.98 -11.21
C LEU A 251 -2.97 -21.23 -11.82
N LEU A 252 -3.02 -22.30 -11.04
CA LEU A 252 -3.58 -23.59 -11.42
C LEU A 252 -4.32 -24.23 -10.23
N PRO A 253 -5.30 -25.11 -10.48
CA PRO A 253 -5.81 -26.01 -9.45
C PRO A 253 -4.66 -26.82 -8.83
N PHE A 254 -4.74 -27.10 -7.52
CA PHE A 254 -3.63 -27.65 -6.73
C PHE A 254 -3.06 -28.96 -7.29
N GLY A 255 -3.92 -29.82 -7.86
CA GLY A 255 -3.53 -31.10 -8.46
C GLY A 255 -3.21 -31.06 -9.95
N ALA A 256 -3.29 -29.90 -10.61
CA ALA A 256 -3.06 -29.80 -12.05
C ALA A 256 -1.57 -29.95 -12.42
N SER A 257 -1.31 -30.53 -13.59
CA SER A 257 0.06 -30.69 -14.10
C SER A 257 0.65 -29.35 -14.51
N ALA A 258 1.88 -29.08 -14.06
CA ALA A 258 2.68 -27.92 -14.45
C ALA A 258 3.65 -28.23 -15.60
N GLN A 259 3.70 -29.46 -16.12
CA GLN A 259 4.76 -29.91 -17.05
C GLN A 259 4.83 -29.09 -18.34
N GLN A 260 3.68 -28.61 -18.82
CA GLN A 260 3.62 -27.83 -20.06
C GLN A 260 4.03 -26.37 -19.87
N PHE A 261 4.18 -25.88 -18.63
CA PHE A 261 4.49 -24.48 -18.31
C PHE A 261 6.00 -24.25 -18.31
N ASP A 262 6.61 -24.35 -19.50
CA ASP A 262 8.06 -24.39 -19.71
C ASP A 262 8.66 -23.08 -20.22
N THR A 263 7.83 -22.07 -20.48
CA THR A 263 8.25 -20.82 -21.13
C THR A 263 8.02 -19.63 -20.19
N PRO A 264 9.03 -18.80 -19.87
CA PRO A 264 8.85 -17.59 -19.08
C PRO A 264 7.81 -16.65 -19.71
N ASN A 265 6.83 -16.23 -18.92
CA ASN A 265 5.78 -15.34 -19.39
C ASN A 265 6.36 -13.97 -19.76
N PRO A 266 6.27 -13.55 -21.04
CA PRO A 266 6.87 -12.30 -21.48
C PRO A 266 6.24 -11.07 -20.85
N LEU A 267 5.01 -11.16 -20.34
CA LEU A 267 4.32 -10.04 -19.70
C LEU A 267 4.74 -9.84 -18.24
N LEU A 268 5.29 -10.86 -17.58
CA LEU A 268 5.70 -10.79 -16.17
C LEU A 268 7.22 -10.70 -16.00
N PHE A 269 8.01 -11.24 -16.92
CA PHE A 269 9.48 -11.13 -16.92
C PHE A 269 9.96 -9.96 -17.81
N ARG A 270 10.91 -9.15 -17.34
CA ARG A 270 11.46 -7.99 -18.12
C ARG A 270 12.27 -8.40 -19.36
N GLN A 271 12.45 -7.46 -20.29
CA GLN A 271 12.97 -7.67 -21.65
C GLN A 271 14.44 -7.31 -21.92
N HIS A 272 15.00 -6.24 -21.35
CA HIS A 272 16.36 -5.83 -21.69
C HIS A 272 17.22 -5.42 -20.50
N TYR A 273 18.46 -5.91 -20.58
CA TYR A 273 19.63 -5.62 -19.76
C TYR A 273 20.65 -4.94 -20.66
N THR A 274 21.37 -3.95 -20.16
CA THR A 274 22.70 -3.60 -20.70
C THR A 274 23.74 -4.42 -19.94
N TRP A 275 24.60 -5.15 -20.65
CA TRP A 275 25.76 -5.83 -20.08
C TRP A 275 26.85 -4.79 -19.72
N PRO A 276 27.58 -4.91 -18.59
CA PRO A 276 27.61 -6.02 -17.64
C PRO A 276 26.56 -5.97 -16.52
N VAL A 277 26.17 -7.16 -16.04
CA VAL A 277 25.19 -7.38 -14.96
C VAL A 277 25.78 -6.98 -13.62
N HIS A 278 25.27 -5.91 -13.01
CA HIS A 278 25.62 -5.57 -11.63
C HIS A 278 24.66 -6.12 -10.57
N LYS A 279 23.56 -6.83 -10.93
CA LYS A 279 22.70 -7.59 -9.99
C LYS A 279 21.67 -8.47 -10.70
N GLN A 280 21.44 -9.68 -10.18
CA GLN A 280 20.43 -10.66 -10.63
C GLN A 280 18.97 -10.22 -10.30
N ASP A 281 18.79 -9.14 -9.54
CA ASP A 281 17.53 -8.69 -8.93
C ASP A 281 16.51 -8.00 -9.88
N GLN A 282 16.78 -7.93 -11.20
CA GLN A 282 16.00 -7.09 -12.13
C GLN A 282 15.08 -7.83 -13.10
N ILE A 283 15.06 -9.17 -13.09
CA ILE A 283 14.32 -9.99 -14.07
C ILE A 283 12.85 -10.16 -13.68
N TRP A 284 12.62 -10.37 -12.38
CA TRP A 284 11.31 -10.50 -11.76
C TRP A 284 10.94 -9.16 -11.11
N PRO A 285 10.13 -8.31 -11.76
CA PRO A 285 9.91 -6.94 -11.32
C PRO A 285 8.78 -6.83 -10.29
N ILE A 286 8.21 -7.95 -9.84
CA ILE A 286 7.00 -8.01 -9.01
C ILE A 286 7.38 -8.25 -7.56
N ILE A 287 6.72 -7.57 -6.63
CA ILE A 287 6.98 -7.74 -5.20
C ILE A 287 6.53 -9.12 -4.73
N ASP A 288 7.21 -9.68 -3.74
CA ASP A 288 6.91 -11.02 -3.17
C ASP A 288 5.50 -11.12 -2.56
N THR A 289 4.93 -9.98 -2.15
CA THR A 289 3.59 -9.89 -1.54
C THR A 289 2.46 -9.73 -2.55
N ALA A 290 2.75 -9.58 -3.85
CA ALA A 290 1.73 -9.53 -4.88
C ALA A 290 1.05 -10.90 -5.00
N ASP A 291 -0.29 -10.90 -4.93
CA ASP A 291 -1.09 -12.13 -4.99
C ASP A 291 -2.34 -11.91 -5.85
N PRO A 292 -2.64 -12.79 -6.82
CA PRO A 292 -3.87 -12.73 -7.62
C PRO A 292 -5.16 -12.69 -6.78
N ILE A 293 -5.14 -13.28 -5.58
CA ILE A 293 -6.29 -13.29 -4.67
C ILE A 293 -6.68 -11.87 -4.26
N ALA A 294 -5.72 -10.95 -4.14
CA ALA A 294 -5.99 -9.55 -3.76
C ALA A 294 -6.69 -8.74 -4.88
N GLY A 295 -6.67 -9.22 -6.12
CA GLY A 295 -7.30 -8.53 -7.25
C GLY A 295 -8.81 -8.79 -7.39
N TRP A 296 -9.35 -9.78 -6.67
CA TRP A 296 -10.70 -10.31 -6.89
C TRP A 296 -11.43 -10.58 -5.58
N SER A 297 -12.77 -10.54 -5.59
CA SER A 297 -13.56 -10.67 -4.37
C SER A 297 -13.49 -12.10 -3.81
N PRO A 298 -12.97 -12.31 -2.58
CA PRO A 298 -12.94 -13.64 -1.96
C PRO A 298 -14.33 -14.24 -1.76
N LEU A 299 -15.34 -13.38 -1.57
CA LEU A 299 -16.73 -13.81 -1.40
C LEU A 299 -17.36 -14.25 -2.73
N GLU A 300 -16.94 -13.68 -3.87
CA GLU A 300 -17.40 -14.14 -5.18
C GLU A 300 -16.69 -15.42 -5.62
N THR A 301 -15.36 -15.51 -5.43
CA THR A 301 -14.58 -16.71 -5.78
C THR A 301 -15.03 -17.92 -4.96
N ARG A 302 -15.44 -17.72 -3.71
CA ARG A 302 -16.03 -18.75 -2.83
C ARG A 302 -17.29 -19.40 -3.42
N LYS A 303 -18.07 -18.70 -4.24
CA LYS A 303 -19.28 -19.25 -4.87
C LYS A 303 -18.95 -20.39 -5.84
N VAL A 304 -17.70 -20.48 -6.30
CA VAL A 304 -17.22 -21.62 -7.08
C VAL A 304 -17.02 -22.84 -6.18
N VAL A 305 -17.84 -23.85 -6.41
CA VAL A 305 -17.80 -25.11 -5.66
C VAL A 305 -16.84 -26.08 -6.36
N LEU A 306 -15.77 -26.46 -5.67
CA LEU A 306 -14.83 -27.51 -6.10
C LEU A 306 -14.92 -28.72 -5.19
N THR A 307 -14.55 -29.88 -5.73
CA THR A 307 -14.35 -31.11 -4.94
C THR A 307 -13.31 -30.88 -3.84
N ALA A 308 -12.19 -30.23 -4.17
CA ALA A 308 -11.18 -29.78 -3.21
C ALA A 308 -11.55 -28.39 -2.66
N ARG A 309 -12.49 -28.34 -1.69
CA ARG A 309 -13.03 -27.07 -1.15
C ARG A 309 -11.99 -26.10 -0.58
N SER A 310 -10.83 -26.61 -0.14
CA SER A 310 -9.74 -25.80 0.42
C SER A 310 -8.70 -25.33 -0.62
N ASP A 311 -8.90 -25.64 -1.90
CA ASP A 311 -8.03 -25.18 -2.98
C ASP A 311 -8.43 -23.75 -3.39
N VAL A 312 -7.84 -22.76 -2.71
CA VAL A 312 -8.16 -21.33 -2.93
C VAL A 312 -7.76 -20.89 -4.34
N TYR A 313 -6.60 -21.33 -4.83
CA TYR A 313 -6.11 -20.97 -6.16
C TYR A 313 -6.85 -21.72 -7.27
N GLY A 314 -7.28 -22.97 -7.03
CA GLY A 314 -8.18 -23.66 -7.94
C GLY A 314 -9.54 -22.97 -8.06
N ARG A 315 -10.11 -22.47 -6.95
CA ARG A 315 -11.37 -21.69 -6.99
C ARG A 315 -11.19 -20.40 -7.76
N LEU A 316 -10.10 -19.68 -7.47
CA LEU A 316 -9.76 -18.46 -8.21
C LEU A 316 -9.56 -18.75 -9.70
N TYR A 317 -8.83 -19.81 -10.06
CA TYR A 317 -8.62 -20.23 -11.44
C TYR A 317 -9.96 -20.42 -12.17
N GLN A 318 -10.88 -21.21 -11.60
CA GLN A 318 -12.17 -21.49 -12.23
C GLN A 318 -13.06 -20.24 -12.31
N TYR A 319 -13.05 -19.40 -11.27
CA TYR A 319 -13.75 -18.12 -11.28
C TYR A 319 -13.23 -17.22 -12.41
N LEU A 320 -11.91 -17.03 -12.51
CA LEU A 320 -11.29 -16.17 -13.51
C LEU A 320 -11.46 -16.69 -14.92
N LEU A 321 -11.34 -18.01 -15.14
CA LEU A 321 -11.62 -18.62 -16.42
C LEU A 321 -13.06 -18.32 -16.87
N GLY A 322 -14.02 -18.41 -15.93
CA GLY A 322 -15.42 -18.02 -16.16
C GLY A 322 -15.59 -16.53 -16.48
N GLN A 323 -14.91 -15.64 -15.76
CA GLN A 323 -14.94 -14.19 -16.01
C GLN A 323 -14.37 -13.85 -17.38
N PHE A 324 -13.18 -14.34 -17.74
CA PHE A 324 -12.55 -14.02 -19.03
C PHE A 324 -13.30 -14.62 -20.21
N LYS A 325 -13.87 -15.82 -20.06
CA LYS A 325 -14.71 -16.41 -21.10
C LYS A 325 -15.98 -15.58 -21.36
N GLN A 326 -16.61 -15.08 -20.30
CA GLN A 326 -17.77 -14.19 -20.43
C GLN A 326 -17.37 -12.83 -21.01
N PHE A 327 -16.24 -12.27 -20.58
CA PHE A 327 -15.72 -11.02 -21.11
C PHE A 327 -15.46 -11.12 -22.62
N SER A 328 -14.71 -12.13 -23.06
CA SER A 328 -14.39 -12.35 -24.47
C SER A 328 -15.62 -12.64 -25.33
N ARG A 329 -16.69 -13.25 -24.78
CA ARG A 329 -17.98 -13.38 -25.48
C ARG A 329 -18.67 -12.03 -25.61
N LYS A 330 -18.83 -11.32 -24.49
CA LYS A 330 -19.56 -10.05 -24.45
C LYS A 330 -18.95 -8.97 -25.33
N ILE A 331 -17.63 -8.84 -25.37
CA ILE A 331 -17.00 -7.86 -26.27
C ILE A 331 -17.15 -8.21 -27.76
N LYS A 332 -17.58 -9.43 -28.11
CA LYS A 332 -17.96 -9.80 -29.49
C LYS A 332 -19.44 -9.57 -29.75
N ASP A 333 -20.29 -9.83 -28.77
CA ASP A 333 -21.75 -9.70 -28.87
C ASP A 333 -22.22 -8.24 -28.75
N VAL A 334 -21.54 -7.45 -27.93
CA VAL A 334 -21.85 -6.04 -27.64
C VAL A 334 -20.83 -5.14 -28.33
N SER A 335 -21.31 -4.11 -29.03
CA SER A 335 -20.49 -3.07 -29.65
C SER A 335 -19.60 -2.40 -28.60
N THR A 336 -18.30 -2.75 -28.57
CA THR A 336 -17.36 -2.29 -27.55
C THR A 336 -16.17 -1.56 -28.20
N LYS A 337 -15.96 -0.30 -27.82
CA LYS A 337 -14.91 0.56 -28.37
C LYS A 337 -13.87 0.87 -27.31
N PHE A 338 -12.67 0.33 -27.45
CA PHE A 338 -11.55 0.60 -26.56
C PHE A 338 -10.67 1.73 -27.11
N HIS A 339 -10.26 2.64 -26.23
CA HIS A 339 -9.25 3.65 -26.49
C HIS A 339 -8.18 3.55 -25.40
N TYR A 340 -6.93 3.26 -25.74
CA TYR A 340 -5.86 3.14 -24.74
C TYR A 340 -4.75 4.16 -25.02
N PHE A 341 -4.44 4.96 -24.01
CA PHE A 341 -3.38 5.94 -23.96
C PHE A 341 -2.27 5.54 -22.96
N ASN A 342 -1.05 6.02 -23.21
CA ASN A 342 0.04 6.03 -22.22
C ASN A 342 0.51 7.46 -22.00
N ILE A 343 -0.23 8.18 -21.16
CA ILE A 343 -0.07 9.63 -20.95
C ILE A 343 -0.18 9.92 -19.46
N ALA A 344 0.65 10.85 -18.97
CA ALA A 344 0.53 11.35 -17.60
C ALA A 344 -0.91 11.85 -17.34
N PRO A 345 -1.61 11.38 -16.28
CA PRO A 345 -3.03 11.65 -16.10
C PRO A 345 -3.47 13.13 -16.20
N PRO A 346 -2.72 14.13 -15.68
CA PRO A 346 -3.08 15.54 -15.82
C PRO A 346 -3.20 16.03 -17.28
N ASN A 347 -2.43 15.42 -18.20
CA ASN A 347 -2.37 15.81 -19.59
C ASN A 347 -3.40 15.05 -20.46
N LEU A 348 -3.95 13.95 -19.96
CA LEU A 348 -4.85 13.06 -20.69
C LEU A 348 -6.05 13.78 -21.34
N PRO A 349 -6.77 14.71 -20.67
CA PRO A 349 -7.91 15.42 -21.28
C PRO A 349 -7.56 16.15 -22.59
N HIS A 350 -6.36 16.72 -22.67
CA HIS A 350 -5.91 17.44 -23.87
C HIS A 350 -5.79 16.51 -25.08
N TYR A 351 -5.18 15.34 -24.89
CA TYR A 351 -4.97 14.37 -25.96
C TYR A 351 -6.25 13.63 -26.35
N MET A 352 -7.13 13.33 -25.41
CA MET A 352 -8.43 12.69 -25.66
C MET A 352 -9.33 13.54 -26.56
N ASN A 353 -9.28 14.87 -26.43
CA ASN A 353 -10.10 15.79 -27.23
C ASN A 353 -9.92 15.61 -28.74
N GLN A 354 -8.71 15.28 -29.19
CA GLN A 354 -8.38 15.04 -30.61
C GLN A 354 -9.13 13.82 -31.20
N TYR A 355 -9.71 12.97 -30.35
CA TYR A 355 -10.38 11.74 -30.74
C TYR A 355 -11.90 11.79 -30.49
N GLY A 356 -12.49 12.97 -30.24
CA GLY A 356 -13.91 13.12 -29.91
C GLY A 356 -14.27 12.66 -28.49
N LEU A 357 -13.27 12.45 -27.64
CA LEU A 357 -13.39 12.11 -26.23
C LEU A 357 -13.24 13.38 -25.38
N SER A 358 -14.13 14.34 -25.62
CA SER A 358 -14.06 15.69 -25.07
C SER A 358 -14.86 15.84 -23.76
N ARG A 359 -14.91 17.08 -23.25
CA ARG A 359 -15.67 17.47 -22.06
C ARG A 359 -17.15 17.06 -22.20
N GLY A 360 -17.78 16.66 -21.10
CA GLY A 360 -19.23 16.38 -21.11
C GLY A 360 -19.64 15.05 -21.72
N THR A 361 -18.73 14.07 -21.86
CA THR A 361 -19.02 12.85 -22.63
C THR A 361 -19.04 11.54 -21.84
N PHE A 362 -18.52 11.52 -20.61
CA PHE A 362 -18.38 10.28 -19.83
C PHE A 362 -19.50 10.09 -18.80
N ASP A 363 -20.05 8.87 -18.73
CA ASP A 363 -20.98 8.44 -17.69
C ASP A 363 -20.23 8.04 -16.40
N ARG A 364 -19.01 7.51 -16.55
CA ARG A 364 -18.11 7.18 -15.44
C ARG A 364 -16.70 7.65 -15.71
N VAL A 365 -16.07 8.20 -14.67
CA VAL A 365 -14.64 8.50 -14.66
C VAL A 365 -14.03 7.91 -13.39
N GLU A 366 -13.23 6.87 -13.54
CA GLU A 366 -12.48 6.21 -12.48
C GLU A 366 -11.02 6.71 -12.54
N VAL A 367 -10.52 7.19 -11.40
CA VAL A 367 -9.19 7.84 -11.30
C VAL A 367 -8.25 7.13 -10.34
N SER A 368 -8.57 5.89 -9.95
CA SER A 368 -7.81 5.10 -8.99
C SER A 368 -7.52 5.92 -7.73
N ASN A 369 -6.27 5.90 -7.26
CA ASN A 369 -5.78 6.61 -6.09
C ASN A 369 -5.23 8.01 -6.36
N LEU A 370 -5.47 8.60 -7.54
CA LEU A 370 -4.93 9.93 -7.87
C LEU A 370 -5.34 11.03 -6.89
N ALA A 371 -6.53 10.96 -6.31
CA ALA A 371 -7.03 11.96 -5.36
C ALA A 371 -6.37 11.89 -3.98
N ASP A 372 -5.68 10.81 -3.66
CA ASP A 372 -4.98 10.61 -2.40
C ASP A 372 -3.77 11.57 -2.31
N SER A 373 -3.44 12.02 -1.09
CA SER A 373 -2.48 13.12 -0.85
C SER A 373 -1.06 12.82 -1.32
N ARG A 374 -0.75 11.54 -1.51
CA ARG A 374 0.55 11.05 -1.99
C ARG A 374 0.69 11.02 -3.52
N TYR A 375 -0.38 11.32 -4.26
CA TYR A 375 -0.41 11.31 -5.73
C TYR A 375 -0.69 12.72 -6.26
N LEU A 376 -1.73 12.89 -7.09
CA LEU A 376 -2.09 14.19 -7.69
C LEU A 376 -2.81 15.10 -6.68
N GLY A 377 -3.47 14.50 -5.68
CA GLY A 377 -4.25 15.18 -4.67
C GLY A 377 -5.67 15.48 -5.11
N LEU A 378 -6.56 15.65 -4.12
CA LEU A 378 -8.00 15.70 -4.33
C LEU A 378 -8.45 16.84 -5.24
N GLU A 379 -8.05 18.08 -4.95
CA GLU A 379 -8.52 19.27 -5.67
C GLU A 379 -8.10 19.24 -7.15
N THR A 380 -6.83 18.97 -7.42
CA THR A 380 -6.30 18.84 -8.78
C THR A 380 -6.99 17.71 -9.53
N THR A 381 -7.18 16.55 -8.89
CA THR A 381 -7.86 15.41 -9.53
C THR A 381 -9.31 15.75 -9.91
N LEU A 382 -10.08 16.35 -9.00
CA LEU A 382 -11.47 16.70 -9.28
C LEU A 382 -11.57 17.78 -10.36
N THR A 383 -10.73 18.81 -10.32
CA THR A 383 -10.76 19.90 -11.30
C THR A 383 -10.33 19.45 -12.70
N THR A 384 -9.37 18.53 -12.80
CA THR A 384 -8.93 17.95 -14.08
C THR A 384 -9.98 17.05 -14.71
N PHE A 385 -10.61 16.16 -13.93
CA PHE A 385 -11.43 15.08 -14.48
C PHE A 385 -12.94 15.33 -14.42
N ASN A 386 -13.44 16.18 -13.50
CA ASN A 386 -14.87 16.53 -13.47
C ASN A 386 -15.41 17.03 -14.83
N PRO A 387 -14.73 17.91 -15.58
CA PRO A 387 -15.29 18.45 -16.80
C PRO A 387 -15.54 17.41 -17.91
N LEU A 388 -15.02 16.19 -17.75
CA LEU A 388 -15.24 15.08 -18.68
C LEU A 388 -16.60 14.40 -18.46
N LEU A 389 -17.18 14.49 -17.27
CA LEU A 389 -18.48 13.90 -16.97
C LEU A 389 -19.61 14.56 -17.78
N LYS A 390 -20.55 13.74 -18.26
CA LYS A 390 -21.80 14.23 -18.87
C LYS A 390 -22.50 15.20 -17.94
N HIS A 391 -23.12 16.23 -18.53
CA HIS A 391 -23.94 17.15 -17.74
C HIS A 391 -25.13 16.43 -17.13
N ARG A 392 -25.59 16.91 -15.98
CA ARG A 392 -26.73 16.34 -15.24
C ARG A 392 -28.01 16.20 -16.09
N ARG A 393 -28.19 17.05 -17.09
CA ARG A 393 -29.32 16.99 -18.04
C ARG A 393 -29.25 15.77 -18.95
N ASP A 394 -28.03 15.33 -19.30
CA ASP A 394 -27.76 14.23 -20.22
C ASP A 394 -27.67 12.90 -19.45
N ASN A 395 -26.94 12.89 -18.33
CA ASN A 395 -26.96 11.79 -17.37
C ASN A 395 -26.89 12.32 -15.92
N PRO A 396 -27.99 12.25 -15.14
CA PRO A 396 -27.99 12.71 -13.75
C PRO A 396 -27.20 11.80 -12.79
N HIS A 397 -26.78 10.62 -13.27
CA HIS A 397 -26.01 9.63 -12.53
C HIS A 397 -24.52 9.63 -12.88
N ALA A 398 -24.07 10.50 -13.79
CA ALA A 398 -22.65 10.62 -14.14
C ALA A 398 -21.79 10.79 -12.87
N THR A 399 -20.78 9.94 -12.71
CA THR A 399 -20.03 9.81 -11.45
C THR A 399 -18.53 9.72 -11.67
N LEU A 400 -17.77 10.50 -10.90
CA LEU A 400 -16.32 10.34 -10.73
C LEU A 400 -16.04 9.46 -9.50
N LEU A 401 -15.20 8.44 -9.68
CA LEU A 401 -14.84 7.44 -8.68
C LEU A 401 -13.35 7.52 -8.37
N THR A 402 -13.00 7.57 -7.09
CA THR A 402 -11.63 7.55 -6.61
C THR A 402 -11.50 6.66 -5.38
N LEU A 403 -10.34 6.02 -5.25
CA LEU A 403 -9.91 5.22 -4.10
C LEU A 403 -8.99 6.07 -3.21
N PHE A 404 -9.15 5.94 -1.89
CA PHE A 404 -8.19 6.46 -0.92
C PHE A 404 -7.60 5.31 -0.13
N VAL A 405 -6.29 5.17 -0.19
CA VAL A 405 -5.55 4.11 0.52
C VAL A 405 -4.86 4.67 1.77
N HIS A 406 -4.62 5.99 1.86
CA HIS A 406 -3.97 6.63 3.00
C HIS A 406 -4.87 7.53 3.86
N ALA A 407 -6.05 7.92 3.36
CA ALA A 407 -6.91 8.93 4.02
C ALA A 407 -7.14 8.69 5.52
N VAL A 408 -7.56 7.49 5.92
CA VAL A 408 -7.84 7.20 7.34
C VAL A 408 -6.60 7.17 8.22
N HIS A 409 -5.44 6.86 7.64
CA HIS A 409 -4.16 6.85 8.36
C HIS A 409 -3.70 8.26 8.72
N GLU A 410 -4.09 9.27 7.94
CA GLU A 410 -3.72 10.67 8.18
C GLU A 410 -4.41 11.30 9.41
N VAL A 411 -5.48 10.69 9.90
CA VAL A 411 -6.27 11.21 11.04
C VAL A 411 -6.37 10.25 12.21
N GLN A 412 -5.90 9.01 12.06
CA GLN A 412 -5.98 8.03 13.12
C GLN A 412 -5.18 8.47 14.35
N SER A 413 -5.85 8.50 15.51
CA SER A 413 -5.22 8.77 16.80
C SER A 413 -5.01 7.50 17.64
N SER A 414 -4.22 7.62 18.70
CA SER A 414 -4.05 6.59 19.72
C SER A 414 -5.34 6.24 20.45
N THR A 415 -6.15 7.25 20.76
CA THR A 415 -7.42 7.09 21.47
C THR A 415 -8.40 6.26 20.65
N ASP A 416 -8.43 6.47 19.34
CA ASP A 416 -9.26 5.70 18.40
C ASP A 416 -8.81 4.24 18.32
N THR A 417 -7.50 4.01 18.39
CA THR A 417 -6.91 2.67 18.41
C THR A 417 -7.36 1.91 19.67
N LEU A 418 -7.32 2.53 20.85
CA LEU A 418 -7.79 1.91 22.11
C LEU A 418 -9.30 1.62 22.12
N LYS A 419 -10.12 2.58 21.69
CA LYS A 419 -11.58 2.40 21.59
C LYS A 419 -11.95 1.27 20.62
N THR A 420 -11.19 1.15 19.53
CA THR A 420 -11.35 0.08 18.55
C THR A 420 -10.98 -1.28 19.16
N LEU A 421 -9.86 -1.37 19.88
CA LEU A 421 -9.42 -2.63 20.51
C LEU A 421 -10.50 -3.22 21.42
N ASN A 422 -11.11 -2.42 22.29
CA ASN A 422 -12.16 -2.89 23.21
C ASN A 422 -13.41 -3.41 22.47
N LYS A 423 -13.74 -2.86 21.30
CA LYS A 423 -14.91 -3.27 20.50
C LYS A 423 -14.64 -4.47 19.60
N VAL A 424 -13.44 -4.54 19.03
CA VAL A 424 -13.08 -5.57 18.05
C VAL A 424 -12.65 -6.87 18.75
N TYR A 425 -12.12 -6.78 19.98
CA TYR A 425 -11.62 -7.93 20.72
C TYR A 425 -12.68 -9.02 20.94
N PRO A 426 -13.88 -8.73 21.49
CA PRO A 426 -14.90 -9.76 21.68
C PRO A 426 -15.34 -10.42 20.37
N ARG A 427 -15.31 -9.67 19.26
CA ARG A 427 -15.64 -10.16 17.93
C ARG A 427 -14.59 -11.14 17.41
N VAL A 428 -13.31 -10.81 17.50
CA VAL A 428 -12.23 -11.70 17.05
C VAL A 428 -12.15 -12.96 17.91
N ALA A 429 -12.44 -12.86 19.21
CA ALA A 429 -12.48 -14.00 20.13
C ALA A 429 -13.54 -15.06 19.77
N GLN A 430 -14.51 -14.76 18.90
CA GLN A 430 -15.47 -15.74 18.37
C GLN A 430 -14.85 -16.68 17.34
N TYR A 431 -13.80 -16.24 16.65
CA TYR A 431 -13.16 -16.99 15.55
C TYR A 431 -11.80 -17.57 15.95
N LEU A 432 -11.10 -16.91 16.87
CA LEU A 432 -9.77 -17.27 17.35
C LEU A 432 -9.79 -17.52 18.85
N SER A 433 -9.04 -18.54 19.29
CA SER A 433 -8.82 -18.80 20.72
C SER A 433 -8.22 -17.58 21.41
N ILE A 434 -8.76 -17.24 22.59
CA ILE A 434 -8.31 -16.14 23.43
C ILE A 434 -6.81 -16.31 23.78
N VAL A 435 -6.03 -15.25 23.56
CA VAL A 435 -4.65 -15.15 24.04
C VAL A 435 -4.69 -15.18 25.57
N LYS A 436 -4.05 -16.18 26.20
CA LYS A 436 -4.03 -16.31 27.66
C LYS A 436 -2.98 -15.36 28.24
N HIS A 437 -3.18 -14.90 29.48
CA HIS A 437 -2.23 -14.02 30.18
C HIS A 437 -0.81 -14.63 30.29
N SER A 438 -0.70 -15.97 30.29
CA SER A 438 0.54 -16.74 30.25
C SER A 438 1.34 -16.59 28.95
N ASP A 439 0.72 -16.08 27.88
CA ASP A 439 1.31 -16.02 26.54
C ASP A 439 2.18 -14.76 26.31
N TYR A 440 2.19 -13.84 27.28
CA TYR A 440 2.99 -12.61 27.31
C TYR A 440 4.24 -12.75 28.19
N GLY A 441 4.94 -13.89 28.10
CA GLY A 441 6.18 -14.13 28.84
C GLY A 441 7.26 -13.10 28.51
N TYR A 442 7.77 -12.40 29.53
CA TYR A 442 8.89 -11.48 29.41
C TYR A 442 10.14 -12.23 28.89
N GLY A 443 10.76 -11.72 27.82
CA GLY A 443 12.04 -12.23 27.29
C GLY A 443 11.95 -13.28 26.16
N HIS A 444 10.76 -13.60 25.65
CA HIS A 444 10.57 -14.57 24.55
C HIS A 444 9.89 -13.94 23.31
N ALA A 445 10.13 -14.52 22.12
CA ALA A 445 9.42 -14.13 20.90
C ALA A 445 7.90 -14.24 21.11
N PRO A 446 7.08 -13.31 20.57
CA PRO A 446 5.64 -13.35 20.78
C PRO A 446 5.06 -14.66 20.24
N GLN A 447 4.18 -15.27 21.03
CA GLN A 447 3.47 -16.49 20.65
C GLN A 447 2.76 -16.29 19.31
N PRO A 448 2.81 -17.25 18.36
CA PRO A 448 2.14 -17.09 17.07
C PRO A 448 0.66 -16.77 17.22
N SER A 449 -0.03 -17.39 18.18
CA SER A 449 -1.44 -17.11 18.50
C SER A 449 -1.70 -15.62 18.73
N SER A 450 -0.83 -14.94 19.47
CA SER A 450 -0.90 -13.50 19.71
C SER A 450 -0.71 -12.71 18.41
N VAL A 451 0.25 -13.09 17.57
CA VAL A 451 0.49 -12.44 16.26
C VAL A 451 -0.74 -12.58 15.36
N ARG A 452 -1.32 -13.78 15.27
CA ARG A 452 -2.54 -14.05 14.50
C ARG A 452 -3.73 -13.24 14.99
N PHE A 453 -3.89 -13.18 16.30
CA PHE A 453 -4.98 -12.43 16.93
C PHE A 453 -4.87 -10.94 16.60
N MET A 454 -3.66 -10.36 16.68
CA MET A 454 -3.41 -8.96 16.29
C MET A 454 -3.72 -8.69 14.82
N GLN A 455 -3.37 -9.60 13.91
CA GLN A 455 -3.71 -9.46 12.48
C GLN A 455 -5.22 -9.53 12.25
N ALA A 456 -5.93 -10.43 12.94
CA ALA A 456 -7.39 -10.52 12.84
C ALA A 456 -8.10 -9.28 13.41
N MET A 457 -7.56 -8.70 14.49
CA MET A 457 -8.01 -7.43 15.05
C MET A 457 -7.89 -6.29 14.03
N ALA A 458 -6.78 -6.22 13.29
CA ALA A 458 -6.61 -5.23 12.22
C ALA A 458 -7.63 -5.45 11.08
N ALA A 459 -7.83 -6.68 10.63
CA ALA A 459 -8.79 -7.01 9.57
C ALA A 459 -10.27 -6.75 9.96
N CYS A 460 -10.59 -6.82 11.24
CA CYS A 460 -11.94 -6.58 11.77
C CYS A 460 -12.20 -5.12 12.20
N LYS A 461 -11.22 -4.22 12.02
CA LYS A 461 -11.31 -2.83 12.46
C LYS A 461 -12.39 -2.04 11.69
N ASP A 462 -13.09 -1.17 12.42
CA ASP A 462 -14.05 -0.23 11.84
C ASP A 462 -13.37 1.12 11.57
N HIS A 463 -13.29 1.49 10.29
CA HIS A 463 -12.63 2.70 9.81
C HIS A 463 -13.62 3.82 9.47
N ASP A 464 -14.94 3.62 9.64
CA ASP A 464 -15.96 4.58 9.23
C ASP A 464 -15.81 5.93 9.95
N HIS A 465 -15.57 5.92 11.27
CA HIS A 465 -15.35 7.15 12.03
C HIS A 465 -14.06 7.89 11.65
N LEU A 466 -13.01 7.17 11.25
CA LEU A 466 -11.76 7.77 10.79
C LEU A 466 -11.97 8.44 9.43
N TRP A 467 -12.72 7.78 8.54
CA TRP A 467 -13.11 8.35 7.27
C TRP A 467 -13.92 9.62 7.45
N ASP A 468 -14.93 9.61 8.33
CA ASP A 468 -15.72 10.80 8.63
C ASP A 468 -14.88 11.94 9.19
N THR A 469 -13.89 11.62 10.03
CA THR A 469 -12.95 12.60 10.60
C THR A 469 -12.07 13.21 9.51
N TRP A 470 -11.50 12.39 8.65
CA TRP A 470 -10.69 12.83 7.51
C TRP A 470 -11.52 13.66 6.52
N ALA A 471 -12.72 13.18 6.17
CA ALA A 471 -13.65 13.86 5.26
C ALA A 471 -14.05 15.25 5.78
N LYS A 472 -14.25 15.40 7.09
CA LYS A 472 -14.50 16.69 7.75
C LYS A 472 -13.26 17.58 7.73
N LYS A 473 -12.08 17.03 8.04
CA LYS A 473 -10.80 17.76 8.02
C LYS A 473 -10.49 18.33 6.63
N MET A 474 -10.80 17.59 5.57
CA MET A 474 -10.60 18.02 4.18
C MET A 474 -11.75 18.88 3.65
N ASP A 475 -12.85 19.00 4.39
CA ASP A 475 -14.09 19.64 3.94
C ASP A 475 -14.50 19.17 2.53
N LEU A 476 -14.71 17.86 2.38
CA LEU A 476 -15.01 17.24 1.07
C LEU A 476 -16.19 17.91 0.35
N ASN A 477 -17.18 18.43 1.10
CA ASN A 477 -18.30 19.15 0.53
C ASN A 477 -17.87 20.45 -0.13
N LYS A 478 -17.02 21.24 0.52
CA LYS A 478 -16.47 22.47 -0.06
C LYS A 478 -15.59 22.18 -1.26
N VAL A 479 -14.70 21.20 -1.17
CA VAL A 479 -13.79 20.82 -2.28
C VAL A 479 -14.60 20.29 -3.48
N ALA A 480 -15.57 19.42 -3.24
CA ALA A 480 -16.46 18.93 -4.30
C ALA A 480 -17.26 20.08 -4.92
N LYS A 481 -17.84 20.98 -4.11
CA LYS A 481 -18.61 22.12 -4.60
C LYS A 481 -17.74 23.07 -5.43
N ALA A 482 -16.51 23.34 -5.02
CA ALA A 482 -15.54 24.14 -5.77
C ALA A 482 -15.23 23.51 -7.14
N ALA A 483 -15.19 22.18 -7.21
CA ALA A 483 -15.06 21.44 -8.45
C ALA A 483 -16.38 21.25 -9.22
N ASN A 484 -17.51 21.87 -8.82
CA ASN A 484 -18.85 21.66 -9.39
C ASN A 484 -19.38 20.23 -9.29
N LEU A 485 -19.01 19.53 -8.23
CA LEU A 485 -19.44 18.18 -7.87
C LEU A 485 -20.20 18.16 -6.55
N ARG A 486 -20.89 17.06 -6.29
CA ARG A 486 -21.49 16.75 -4.99
C ARG A 486 -21.17 15.31 -4.62
N GLN A 487 -20.62 15.11 -3.43
CA GLN A 487 -20.41 13.76 -2.89
C GLN A 487 -21.75 13.03 -2.76
N LYS A 488 -21.81 11.77 -3.22
CA LYS A 488 -22.97 10.92 -2.98
C LYS A 488 -23.07 10.60 -1.48
N ARG A 489 -24.28 10.70 -0.91
CA ARG A 489 -24.53 10.34 0.50
C ARG A 489 -24.31 8.85 0.77
N LYS A 490 -24.58 8.00 -0.23
CA LYS A 490 -24.36 6.55 -0.19
C LYS A 490 -23.53 6.18 -1.41
N ASN A 491 -22.48 5.37 -1.22
CA ASN A 491 -21.77 4.76 -2.34
C ASN A 491 -22.67 3.70 -2.97
N THR A 492 -22.91 3.80 -4.27
CA THR A 492 -23.79 2.93 -5.03
C THR A 492 -23.04 2.05 -6.02
N VAL A 493 -21.70 2.11 -6.01
CA VAL A 493 -20.82 1.33 -6.88
C VAL A 493 -20.18 0.18 -6.11
N VAL A 494 -19.62 0.47 -4.93
CA VAL A 494 -19.00 -0.53 -4.06
C VAL A 494 -19.30 -0.22 -2.60
N GLU A 495 -19.45 -1.27 -1.79
CA GLU A 495 -19.59 -1.10 -0.34
C GLU A 495 -18.30 -0.53 0.28
N PRO A 496 -18.40 0.28 1.35
CA PRO A 496 -17.22 0.80 2.03
C PRO A 496 -16.35 -0.33 2.59
N TRP A 497 -15.04 -0.23 2.34
CA TRP A 497 -14.02 -1.17 2.82
C TRP A 497 -14.22 -2.60 2.30
N PRO A 498 -13.99 -2.85 1.00
CA PRO A 498 -14.34 -4.13 0.36
C PRO A 498 -13.57 -5.35 0.92
N PHE A 499 -12.47 -5.12 1.65
CA PHE A 499 -11.73 -6.17 2.37
C PHE A 499 -12.03 -6.26 3.87
N ARG A 500 -12.86 -5.36 4.42
CA ARG A 500 -13.25 -5.43 5.83
C ARG A 500 -14.14 -6.63 6.04
N ILE A 501 -13.79 -7.46 7.02
CA ILE A 501 -14.60 -8.62 7.39
C ILE A 501 -15.99 -8.10 7.85
N PRO A 502 -17.12 -8.64 7.35
CA PRO A 502 -18.47 -8.27 7.80
C PRO A 502 -18.71 -8.55 9.28
N LYS A 503 -19.54 -7.72 9.94
CA LYS A 503 -19.78 -7.81 11.40
C LYS A 503 -20.40 -9.15 11.80
N ASP A 504 -21.23 -9.69 10.92
CA ASP A 504 -22.00 -10.93 10.99
C ASP A 504 -21.41 -12.06 10.13
N ALA A 505 -20.14 -11.96 9.73
CA ALA A 505 -19.47 -12.97 8.92
C ALA A 505 -19.59 -14.37 9.55
N SER A 506 -19.94 -15.37 8.76
CA SER A 506 -19.83 -16.76 9.20
C SER A 506 -18.37 -17.14 9.46
N PHE A 507 -18.14 -18.21 10.22
CA PHE A 507 -16.80 -18.70 10.53
C PHE A 507 -15.94 -18.89 9.27
N ASP A 508 -16.52 -19.45 8.21
CA ASP A 508 -15.78 -19.65 6.98
C ASP A 508 -15.58 -18.36 6.19
N GLU A 509 -16.52 -17.40 6.20
CA GLU A 509 -16.31 -16.09 5.54
C GLU A 509 -15.20 -15.29 6.21
N PHE A 510 -15.12 -15.34 7.54
CA PHE A 510 -14.00 -14.77 8.30
C PHE A 510 -12.66 -15.30 7.77
N TRP A 511 -12.51 -16.62 7.62
CA TRP A 511 -11.24 -17.22 7.18
C TRP A 511 -10.87 -16.90 5.72
N GLU A 512 -11.85 -16.84 4.83
CA GLU A 512 -11.59 -16.45 3.43
C GLU A 512 -11.10 -15.01 3.35
N MET A 513 -11.79 -14.09 4.03
CA MET A 513 -11.45 -12.68 4.02
C MET A 513 -10.17 -12.37 4.81
N PHE A 514 -9.90 -13.10 5.89
CA PHE A 514 -8.68 -12.91 6.68
C PHE A 514 -7.43 -13.39 5.92
N GLY A 515 -7.55 -14.49 5.18
CA GLY A 515 -6.49 -14.98 4.29
C GLY A 515 -6.23 -14.04 3.11
N ALA A 516 -7.30 -13.60 2.45
CA ALA A 516 -7.23 -12.77 1.24
C ALA A 516 -6.94 -11.27 1.50
N GLY A 517 -7.48 -10.73 2.59
CA GLY A 517 -7.43 -9.31 2.96
C GLY A 517 -6.38 -9.01 4.03
N GLY A 518 -5.40 -9.90 4.23
CA GLY A 518 -4.30 -9.72 5.18
C GLY A 518 -3.30 -8.63 4.78
N GLY A 519 -3.78 -7.42 4.49
CA GLY A 519 -2.97 -6.22 4.33
C GLY A 519 -2.31 -5.86 5.67
N PRO A 520 -0.97 -5.93 5.80
CA PRO A 520 -0.28 -5.63 7.03
C PRO A 520 -0.07 -4.11 7.14
N GLU A 521 -0.98 -3.43 7.83
CA GLU A 521 -0.85 -2.02 8.16
C GLU A 521 -0.98 -1.81 9.67
N ARG A 522 -0.10 -1.12 10.42
CA ARG A 522 1.33 -0.79 10.38
C ARG A 522 1.62 -0.16 11.79
N ILE A 523 2.41 -0.77 12.70
CA ILE A 523 2.57 -0.42 14.17
C ILE A 523 3.79 0.51 14.43
N SER A 524 4.48 1.07 13.44
CA SER A 524 5.77 1.76 13.68
C SER A 524 5.65 2.97 14.60
N ALA A 525 4.50 3.65 14.58
CA ALA A 525 4.24 4.77 15.48
C ALA A 525 4.07 4.33 16.93
N LEU A 526 3.51 3.13 17.19
CA LEU A 526 3.20 2.63 18.55
C LEU A 526 4.45 2.34 19.39
N VAL A 527 5.64 2.46 18.81
CA VAL A 527 6.84 1.70 19.21
C VAL A 527 7.97 2.61 19.63
N PHE A 528 8.04 3.75 18.96
CA PHE A 528 8.96 4.82 19.28
C PHE A 528 8.98 5.16 20.79
N PRO A 529 7.85 5.11 21.52
CA PRO A 529 7.85 5.39 22.95
C PRO A 529 8.70 4.49 23.83
N HIS A 530 9.08 3.31 23.33
CA HIS A 530 9.98 2.39 24.03
C HIS A 530 11.32 3.05 24.39
N GLY A 531 11.87 3.91 23.52
CA GLY A 531 13.17 4.57 23.79
C GLY A 531 13.14 5.43 25.04
N LEU A 532 12.10 6.26 25.20
CA LEU A 532 11.97 7.12 26.39
C LEU A 532 11.60 6.31 27.64
N CYS A 533 10.81 5.24 27.48
CA CYS A 533 10.51 4.32 28.58
C CYS A 533 11.78 3.70 29.16
N MET A 534 12.69 3.22 28.30
CA MET A 534 13.95 2.64 28.74
C MET A 534 14.79 3.66 29.51
N ILE A 535 15.00 4.85 28.96
CA ILE A 535 15.79 5.91 29.59
C ILE A 535 15.28 6.23 31.01
N VAL A 536 13.97 6.45 31.15
CA VAL A 536 13.37 6.81 32.44
C VAL A 536 13.41 5.65 33.43
N LEU A 537 13.22 4.40 32.96
CA LEU A 537 13.25 3.23 33.84
C LEU A 537 14.66 2.77 34.23
N THR A 538 15.66 2.99 33.37
CA THR A 538 17.07 2.70 33.66
C THR A 538 17.78 3.82 34.40
N GLY A 539 17.11 4.97 34.60
CA GLY A 539 17.70 6.14 35.24
C GLY A 539 18.82 6.78 34.42
N SER A 540 18.80 6.60 33.10
CA SER A 540 19.78 7.21 32.19
C SER A 540 19.41 8.65 31.87
N ASP A 541 20.41 9.51 31.67
CA ASP A 541 20.17 10.92 31.36
C ASP A 541 19.90 11.16 29.87
N LEU A 542 18.84 11.93 29.61
CA LEU A 542 18.45 12.37 28.27
C LEU A 542 18.37 13.89 28.25
N CYS A 543 19.19 14.51 27.40
CA CYS A 543 19.36 15.95 27.25
C CYS A 543 18.02 16.72 27.21
N THR A 544 17.07 16.26 26.41
CA THR A 544 15.76 16.90 26.23
C THR A 544 14.88 16.87 27.48
N SER A 545 14.93 15.78 28.25
CA SER A 545 14.24 15.68 29.54
C SER A 545 14.93 16.50 30.63
N SER A 546 16.28 16.57 30.61
CA SER A 546 17.06 17.33 31.58
C SER A 546 16.77 18.83 31.52
N PHE A 547 16.45 19.38 30.33
CA PHE A 547 16.05 20.78 30.18
C PHE A 547 14.90 21.17 31.11
N MET A 548 13.84 20.37 31.22
CA MET A 548 12.73 20.65 32.13
C MET A 548 13.15 20.57 33.61
N PHE A 549 13.77 19.46 34.01
CA PHE A 549 14.05 19.19 35.43
C PHE A 549 15.06 20.16 36.04
N THR A 550 16.17 20.39 35.34
CA THR A 550 17.24 21.24 35.86
C THR A 550 16.87 22.72 35.82
N THR A 551 16.12 23.19 34.81
CA THR A 551 15.59 24.57 34.79
C THR A 551 14.62 24.79 35.95
N THR A 552 13.72 23.83 36.20
CA THR A 552 12.80 23.91 37.35
C THR A 552 13.56 23.99 38.67
N ALA A 553 14.63 23.21 38.82
CA ALA A 553 15.48 23.23 40.01
C ALA A 553 16.24 24.57 40.18
N VAL A 554 16.73 25.18 39.10
CA VAL A 554 17.36 26.52 39.13
C VAL A 554 16.35 27.59 39.50
N LEU A 555 15.15 27.57 38.92
CA LEU A 555 14.07 28.52 39.24
C LEU A 555 13.62 28.41 40.71
N GLN A 556 13.69 27.22 41.29
CA GLN A 556 13.45 26.98 42.72
C GLN A 556 14.68 27.28 43.61
N ARG A 557 15.79 27.78 43.03
CA ARG A 557 17.06 28.06 43.71
C ARG A 557 17.69 26.82 44.39
N ARG A 558 17.40 25.63 43.87
CA ARG A 558 17.94 24.34 44.36
C ARG A 558 19.16 23.86 43.55
N LEU A 559 19.41 24.45 42.38
CA LEU A 559 20.55 24.17 41.52
C LEU A 559 21.16 25.49 41.04
N SER A 560 22.48 25.57 40.88
CA SER A 560 23.11 26.76 40.30
C SER A 560 23.02 26.74 38.78
N LEU A 561 22.87 27.92 38.17
CA LEU A 561 22.78 28.08 36.71
C LEU A 561 24.00 27.45 35.99
N VAL A 562 25.20 27.62 36.56
CA VAL A 562 26.43 27.05 36.01
C VAL A 562 26.38 25.52 36.00
N LYS A 563 25.94 24.89 37.10
CA LYS A 563 25.83 23.41 37.17
C LYS A 563 24.80 22.87 36.18
N MET A 564 23.70 23.60 35.97
CA MET A 564 22.69 23.26 34.95
C MET A 564 23.29 23.29 33.54
N LEU A 565 23.98 24.36 33.17
CA LEU A 565 24.59 24.49 31.84
C LEU A 565 25.67 23.42 31.60
N VAL A 566 26.49 23.11 32.60
CA VAL A 566 27.47 22.01 32.52
C VAL A 566 26.76 20.67 32.31
N HIS A 567 25.68 20.40 33.05
CA HIS A 567 24.90 19.18 32.87
C HIS A 567 24.28 19.07 31.48
N TRP A 568 23.77 20.17 30.90
CA TRP A 568 23.24 20.18 29.54
C TRP A 568 24.31 19.89 28.49
N LEU A 569 25.50 20.48 28.64
CA LEU A 569 26.62 20.21 27.74
C LEU A 569 27.02 18.73 27.80
N VAL A 570 27.20 18.18 29.01
CA VAL A 570 27.58 16.76 29.19
C VAL A 570 26.53 15.82 28.60
N THR A 571 25.24 16.06 28.88
CA THR A 571 24.16 15.19 28.38
C THR A 571 23.97 15.32 26.86
N PHE A 572 24.08 16.52 26.31
CA PHE A 572 24.01 16.74 24.85
C PHE A 572 25.12 15.98 24.11
N PHE A 573 26.38 16.18 24.52
CA PHE A 573 27.51 15.51 23.87
C PHE A 573 27.55 14.01 24.17
N GLY A 574 27.11 13.57 25.35
CA GLY A 574 26.97 12.15 25.68
C GLY A 574 25.92 11.46 24.80
N ASN A 575 24.74 12.07 24.62
CA ASN A 575 23.70 11.55 23.72
C ASN A 575 24.14 11.55 22.26
N LEU A 576 24.86 12.60 21.81
CA LEU A 576 25.41 12.67 20.46
C LEU A 576 26.47 11.57 20.23
N ALA A 577 27.43 11.43 21.14
CA ALA A 577 28.47 10.41 21.07
C ALA A 577 27.86 9.00 21.04
N GLY A 578 26.89 8.71 21.91
CA GLY A 578 26.17 7.45 21.91
C GLY A 578 25.42 7.21 20.59
N SER A 579 24.71 8.23 20.07
CA SER A 579 23.98 8.11 18.81
C SER A 579 24.91 7.85 17.63
N LEU A 580 26.04 8.56 17.53
CA LEU A 580 27.04 8.37 16.49
C LEU A 580 27.74 7.01 16.61
N PHE A 581 27.99 6.53 17.82
CA PHE A 581 28.50 5.17 18.03
C PHE A 581 27.54 4.11 17.48
N ILE A 582 26.24 4.24 17.78
CA ILE A 582 25.23 3.32 17.23
C ILE A 582 25.16 3.45 15.69
N VAL A 583 25.18 4.66 15.14
CA VAL A 583 25.13 4.88 13.68
C VAL A 583 26.35 4.29 13.00
N ALA A 584 27.57 4.60 13.45
CA ALA A 584 28.78 4.18 12.77
C ALA A 584 29.08 2.70 12.99
N ILE A 585 29.12 2.25 14.25
CA ILE A 585 29.62 0.92 14.61
C ILE A 585 28.53 -0.14 14.48
N ILE A 586 27.37 0.08 15.09
CA ILE A 586 26.32 -0.94 15.17
C ILE A 586 25.52 -1.02 13.87
N MET A 587 25.10 0.12 13.33
CA MET A 587 24.17 0.17 12.20
C MET A 587 24.88 0.29 10.85
N GLY A 588 25.92 1.12 10.79
CA GLY A 588 26.71 1.40 9.60
C GLY A 588 27.61 0.23 9.24
N TYR A 589 28.69 0.01 10.00
CA TYR A 589 29.60 -1.12 9.80
C TYR A 589 28.91 -2.48 10.00
N GLY A 590 27.92 -2.56 10.89
CA GLY A 590 27.09 -3.76 11.05
C GLY A 590 26.12 -4.04 9.91
N GLY A 591 26.03 -3.16 8.90
CA GLY A 591 25.26 -3.37 7.66
C GLY A 591 23.74 -3.44 7.84
N VAL A 592 23.20 -3.02 8.98
CA VAL A 592 21.78 -3.18 9.34
C VAL A 592 20.84 -2.43 8.38
N PHE A 593 21.30 -1.33 7.81
CA PHE A 593 20.55 -0.48 6.88
C PHE A 593 20.99 -0.64 5.42
N ASP A 594 21.74 -1.69 5.07
CA ASP A 594 22.33 -1.82 3.74
C ASP A 594 21.40 -2.29 2.63
N THR A 595 20.21 -2.78 2.98
CA THR A 595 19.20 -3.17 1.99
C THR A 595 18.69 -1.96 1.22
N ALA A 596 18.33 -2.15 -0.06
CA ALA A 596 17.93 -1.05 -0.93
C ALA A 596 16.72 -0.25 -0.37
N TYR A 597 15.79 -0.94 0.30
CA TYR A 597 14.64 -0.32 0.95
C TYR A 597 15.05 0.60 2.10
N TYR A 598 15.83 0.09 3.07
CA TYR A 598 16.28 0.88 4.20
C TYR A 598 17.19 2.04 3.79
N LYS A 599 18.02 1.84 2.77
CA LYS A 599 18.79 2.94 2.15
C LYS A 599 17.88 4.03 1.62
N THR A 600 16.85 3.67 0.86
CA THR A 600 15.92 4.63 0.25
C THR A 600 15.10 5.36 1.30
N GLU A 601 14.52 4.64 2.26
CA GLU A 601 13.71 5.23 3.34
C GLU A 601 14.53 6.13 4.26
N THR A 602 15.74 5.72 4.64
CA THR A 602 16.62 6.54 5.49
C THR A 602 17.02 7.84 4.77
N LYS A 603 17.33 7.76 3.47
CA LYS A 603 17.63 8.94 2.64
C LYS A 603 16.42 9.86 2.52
N ASN A 604 15.24 9.31 2.26
CA ASN A 604 14.00 10.06 2.14
C ASN A 604 13.62 10.73 3.47
N PHE A 605 13.69 10.00 4.58
CA PHE A 605 13.43 10.53 5.91
C PHE A 605 14.35 11.70 6.24
N ALA A 606 15.65 11.55 6.04
CA ALA A 606 16.61 12.61 6.29
C ALA A 606 16.33 13.86 5.43
N ARG A 607 15.96 13.68 4.16
CA ARG A 607 15.61 14.78 3.25
C ARG A 607 14.33 15.49 3.67
N THR A 608 13.28 14.76 3.99
CA THR A 608 12.00 15.32 4.46
C THR A 608 12.15 16.08 5.77
N LYS A 609 13.13 15.72 6.61
CA LYS A 609 13.42 16.39 7.88
C LYS A 609 14.33 17.62 7.75
N GLN A 610 15.25 17.64 6.78
CA GLN A 610 16.32 18.64 6.72
C GLN A 610 16.27 19.55 5.49
N VAL A 611 15.91 18.99 4.33
CA VAL A 611 15.91 19.72 3.06
C VAL A 611 14.58 20.44 2.85
N THR A 612 13.46 19.72 3.01
CA THR A 612 12.11 20.23 2.73
C THR A 612 11.64 21.39 3.63
N PRO A 613 11.71 21.30 4.97
CA PRO A 613 11.21 22.36 5.84
C PRO A 613 12.15 23.56 5.93
N GLN A 614 11.60 24.74 6.20
CA GLN A 614 12.33 25.97 6.47
C GLN A 614 12.89 26.00 7.90
N TRP A 615 13.91 26.82 8.16
CA TRP A 615 14.59 26.88 9.48
C TRP A 615 13.60 27.12 10.64
N HIS A 616 12.69 28.09 10.49
CA HIS A 616 11.68 28.41 11.52
C HIS A 616 10.68 27.26 11.75
N GLN A 617 10.40 26.44 10.73
CA GLN A 617 9.49 25.30 10.86
C GLN A 617 10.11 24.21 11.73
N ILE A 618 11.40 23.95 11.57
CA ILE A 618 12.15 22.99 12.39
C ILE A 618 12.23 23.47 13.84
N PHE A 619 12.46 24.77 14.04
CA PHE A 619 12.44 25.39 15.37
C PHE A 619 11.07 25.22 16.06
N LEU A 620 9.97 25.57 15.41
CA LEU A 620 8.61 25.44 15.98
C LEU A 620 8.23 23.97 16.24
N ARG A 621 8.63 23.05 15.35
CA ARG A 621 8.46 21.61 15.57
C ARG A 621 9.29 21.12 16.76
N GLY A 622 10.46 21.71 16.99
CA GLY A 622 11.29 21.50 18.18
C GLY A 622 10.54 21.82 19.47
N ILE A 623 9.86 22.97 19.54
CA ILE A 623 9.09 23.34 20.73
C ILE A 623 8.03 22.28 21.04
N GLY A 624 7.23 21.89 20.05
CA GLY A 624 6.18 20.89 20.23
C GLY A 624 6.69 19.50 20.59
N ALA A 625 7.85 19.10 20.05
CA ALA A 625 8.46 17.81 20.40
C ALA A 625 8.83 17.75 21.87
N ASN A 626 9.53 18.77 22.37
CA ASN A 626 10.00 18.73 23.75
C ASN A 626 8.90 18.99 24.78
N TRP A 627 7.82 19.67 24.39
CA TRP A 627 6.61 19.74 25.21
C TRP A 627 6.08 18.36 25.56
N LEU A 628 5.91 17.53 24.54
CA LEU A 628 5.38 16.18 24.71
C LEU A 628 6.37 15.26 25.43
N VAL A 629 7.67 15.41 25.22
CA VAL A 629 8.70 14.65 25.96
C VAL A 629 8.74 15.04 27.44
N SER A 630 8.68 16.33 27.77
CA SER A 630 8.58 16.82 29.16
C SER A 630 7.33 16.28 29.86
N LEU A 631 6.18 16.34 29.17
CA LEU A 631 4.93 15.79 29.67
C LEU A 631 5.02 14.27 29.90
N ALA A 632 5.67 13.55 28.99
CA ALA A 632 5.93 12.11 29.12
C ALA A 632 6.73 11.80 30.40
N CYS A 633 7.83 12.52 30.63
CA CYS A 633 8.68 12.34 31.81
C CYS A 633 7.93 12.70 33.10
N TYR A 634 7.15 13.78 33.09
CA TYR A 634 6.34 14.20 34.24
C TYR A 634 5.27 13.17 34.60
N GLN A 635 4.52 12.66 33.60
CA GLN A 635 3.52 11.61 33.80
C GLN A 635 4.19 10.30 34.25
N GLY A 636 5.33 9.95 33.65
CA GLY A 636 6.15 8.81 34.03
C GLY A 636 6.61 8.85 35.49
N MET A 637 7.00 10.02 36.00
CA MET A 637 7.36 10.19 37.42
C MET A 637 6.16 10.18 38.36
N SER A 638 4.98 10.55 37.88
CA SER A 638 3.75 10.57 38.67
C SER A 638 3.16 9.17 38.88
N GLY A 639 3.55 8.20 38.05
CA GLY A 639 3.15 6.79 38.18
C GLY A 639 3.82 6.10 39.38
N ARG A 640 3.03 5.37 40.18
CA ARG A 640 3.52 4.62 41.36
C ARG A 640 3.99 3.20 41.02
N ASP A 641 3.42 2.58 40.00
CA ASP A 641 3.79 1.26 39.48
C ASP A 641 4.36 1.34 38.06
N TYR A 642 5.12 0.31 37.66
CA TYR A 642 5.81 0.26 36.37
C TYR A 642 4.88 0.47 35.16
N ILE A 643 3.65 -0.05 35.21
CA ILE A 643 2.71 0.07 34.08
C ILE A 643 2.22 1.51 33.95
N SER A 644 1.84 2.15 35.06
CA SER A 644 1.46 3.57 35.06
C SER A 644 2.57 4.47 34.54
N LYS A 645 3.84 4.18 34.89
CA LYS A 645 5.00 4.92 34.36
C LYS A 645 5.15 4.74 32.85
N LEU A 646 5.10 3.49 32.38
CA LEU A 646 5.18 3.16 30.95
C LEU A 646 4.07 3.87 30.18
N VAL A 647 2.82 3.72 30.60
CA VAL A 647 1.65 4.31 29.94
C VAL A 647 1.73 5.84 29.91
N GLY A 648 2.14 6.47 31.02
CA GLY A 648 2.34 7.93 31.10
C GLY A 648 3.42 8.44 30.15
N ILE A 649 4.49 7.66 29.94
CA ILE A 649 5.55 8.01 28.98
C ILE A 649 5.11 7.70 27.54
N TRP A 650 4.33 6.64 27.35
CA TRP A 650 4.06 6.06 26.04
C TRP A 650 3.31 7.02 25.11
N TRP A 651 2.25 7.63 25.62
CA TRP A 651 1.31 8.39 24.80
C TRP A 651 1.82 9.76 24.34
N PRO A 652 2.46 10.59 25.19
CA PRO A 652 3.02 11.85 24.72
C PRO A 652 4.19 11.62 23.76
N THR A 653 5.02 10.60 24.00
CA THR A 653 6.11 10.21 23.10
C THR A 653 5.60 9.74 21.72
N PHE A 654 4.50 8.98 21.71
CA PHE A 654 3.83 8.57 20.49
C PHE A 654 3.37 9.79 19.69
N ALA A 655 2.71 10.74 20.37
CA ALA A 655 2.10 11.90 19.73
C ALA A 655 3.11 12.75 18.96
N PHE A 656 4.31 13.02 19.51
CA PHE A 656 5.27 13.88 18.81
C PHE A 656 5.84 13.21 17.55
N VAL A 657 5.98 11.88 17.58
CA VAL A 657 6.48 11.10 16.44
C VAL A 657 5.44 11.03 15.34
N SER A 658 4.17 10.79 15.71
CA SER A 658 3.05 10.78 14.78
C SER A 658 2.85 12.13 14.10
N PHE A 659 3.09 13.23 14.80
CA PHE A 659 3.03 14.58 14.24
C PHE A 659 4.28 14.97 13.45
N GLY A 660 5.29 14.09 13.36
CA GLY A 660 6.52 14.35 12.62
C GLY A 660 7.32 15.52 13.19
N LEU A 661 7.24 15.76 14.52
CA LEU A 661 7.95 16.84 15.19
C LEU A 661 9.46 16.55 15.25
N ASP A 662 10.25 17.59 15.52
CA ASP A 662 11.70 17.53 15.47
C ASP A 662 12.27 17.42 16.88
N HIS A 663 12.89 16.27 17.17
CA HIS A 663 13.47 15.99 18.48
C HIS A 663 14.99 15.89 18.34
N VAL A 664 15.75 16.72 19.05
CA VAL A 664 17.18 16.90 18.81
C VAL A 664 17.96 15.59 18.98
N VAL A 665 17.64 14.77 19.98
CA VAL A 665 18.34 13.49 20.21
C VAL A 665 17.95 12.42 19.19
N ALA A 666 16.72 12.42 18.70
CA ALA A 666 16.35 11.55 17.57
C ALA A 666 17.06 12.01 16.28
N ASN A 667 17.16 13.34 16.15
CA ASN A 667 18.02 14.12 15.27
C ASN A 667 19.42 13.51 15.09
N MET A 668 20.06 13.25 16.24
CA MET A 668 21.44 12.75 16.36
C MET A 668 21.64 11.33 15.83
N PHE A 669 20.57 10.57 15.63
CA PHE A 669 20.63 9.23 15.04
C PHE A 669 20.19 9.23 13.58
N PHE A 670 18.96 9.68 13.29
CA PHE A 670 18.35 9.49 11.96
C PHE A 670 19.03 10.29 10.85
N ILE A 671 19.50 11.51 11.13
CA ILE A 671 20.15 12.32 10.09
C ILE A 671 21.57 11.84 9.80
N PRO A 672 22.43 11.56 10.81
CA PRO A 672 23.73 10.94 10.55
C PRO A 672 23.62 9.59 9.84
N MET A 673 22.60 8.77 10.12
CA MET A 673 22.34 7.53 9.38
C MET A 673 21.99 7.81 7.90
N GLY A 674 21.20 8.85 7.62
CA GLY A 674 20.93 9.30 6.25
C GLY A 674 22.19 9.80 5.52
N ILE A 675 23.08 10.51 6.23
CA ILE A 675 24.38 10.96 5.70
C ILE A 675 25.27 9.75 5.40
N TRP A 676 25.36 8.78 6.31
CA TRP A 676 26.11 7.53 6.12
C TRP A 676 25.68 6.78 4.86
N GLN A 677 24.37 6.74 4.59
CA GLN A 677 23.83 6.09 3.40
C GLN A 677 24.01 6.91 2.11
N GLY A 678 24.49 8.14 2.19
CA GLY A 678 24.68 9.03 1.04
C GLY A 678 23.37 9.67 0.58
N ALA A 679 22.63 10.29 1.51
CA ALA A 679 21.46 11.09 1.19
C ALA A 679 21.87 12.32 0.36
N PRO A 680 21.32 12.52 -0.86
CA PRO A 680 21.71 13.63 -1.71
C PRO A 680 21.30 14.96 -1.08
N GLY A 681 22.18 15.97 -1.16
CA GLY A 681 21.89 17.33 -0.69
C GLY A 681 21.90 17.52 0.82
N ILE A 682 22.34 16.54 1.61
CA ILE A 682 22.51 16.67 3.07
C ILE A 682 24.00 16.63 3.40
N THR A 683 24.55 17.76 3.83
CA THR A 683 25.93 17.87 4.32
C THR A 683 25.93 17.94 5.85
N VAL A 684 27.08 17.64 6.46
CA VAL A 684 27.27 17.83 7.92
C VAL A 684 27.01 19.29 8.31
N GLY A 685 27.43 20.25 7.47
CA GLY A 685 27.15 21.68 7.66
C GLY A 685 25.65 21.98 7.66
N LEU A 686 24.88 21.44 6.71
CA LEU A 686 23.42 21.60 6.68
C LEU A 686 22.75 20.96 7.90
N TYR A 687 23.18 19.76 8.28
CA TYR A 687 22.70 19.05 9.46
C TYR A 687 22.90 19.86 10.75
N ILE A 688 24.06 20.48 10.93
CA ILE A 688 24.32 21.31 12.12
C ILE A 688 23.50 22.61 12.05
N TRP A 689 23.62 23.36 10.95
CA TRP A 689 23.03 24.69 10.82
C TRP A 689 21.50 24.70 10.78
N LYS A 690 20.92 23.81 9.96
CA LYS A 690 19.48 23.78 9.68
C LYS A 690 18.77 22.66 10.45
N GLY A 691 19.50 21.66 10.94
CA GLY A 691 18.92 20.57 11.73
C GLY A 691 19.06 20.79 13.22
N ILE A 692 20.27 20.60 13.73
CA ILE A 692 20.54 20.52 15.17
C ILE A 692 20.31 21.86 15.86
N ILE A 693 20.82 22.97 15.33
CA ILE A 693 20.68 24.29 15.98
C ILE A 693 19.21 24.68 16.19
N PRO A 694 18.34 24.78 15.16
CA PRO A 694 16.95 25.15 15.37
C PRO A 694 16.18 24.14 16.23
N THR A 695 16.44 22.85 16.07
CA THR A 695 15.78 21.81 16.87
C THR A 695 16.18 21.92 18.35
N LEU A 696 17.45 22.15 18.65
CA LEU A 696 17.99 22.31 20.00
C LEU A 696 17.41 23.56 20.68
N ILE A 697 17.43 24.70 19.98
CA ILE A 697 16.86 25.95 20.49
C ILE A 697 15.35 25.75 20.73
N GLY A 698 14.63 25.14 19.78
CA GLY A 698 13.20 24.85 19.95
C GLY A 698 12.90 23.92 21.13
N ASN A 699 13.66 22.83 21.27
CA ASN A 699 13.50 21.91 22.40
C ASN A 699 13.80 22.60 23.74
N HIS A 700 14.76 23.53 23.80
CA HIS A 700 15.06 24.32 24.99
C HIS A 700 13.98 25.38 25.31
N SER A 701 13.60 26.21 24.33
CA SER A 701 12.69 27.36 24.49
C SER A 701 11.30 27.00 25.01
N HIS A 702 10.91 25.73 24.93
CA HIS A 702 9.68 25.23 25.51
C HIS A 702 9.62 25.39 27.04
N VAL A 703 10.75 25.27 27.75
CA VAL A 703 10.77 25.23 29.23
C VAL A 703 10.37 26.58 29.85
N ASP A 704 10.69 27.69 29.19
CA ASP A 704 10.28 29.04 29.59
C ASP A 704 8.75 29.24 29.47
N TRP A 705 8.14 28.61 28.46
CA TRP A 705 6.69 28.62 28.26
C TRP A 705 5.95 27.78 29.31
N GLU A 706 6.45 26.59 29.62
CA GLU A 706 5.84 25.67 30.59
C GLU A 706 5.98 26.13 32.05
N CYS A 707 7.14 26.70 32.42
CA CYS A 707 7.34 27.31 33.73
C CYS A 707 6.53 28.61 33.91
N GLY A 708 6.34 29.39 32.83
CA GLY A 708 5.41 30.52 32.78
C GLY A 708 3.95 30.09 32.95
N TRP A 709 3.55 28.99 32.30
CA TRP A 709 2.21 28.39 32.45
C TRP A 709 1.97 27.83 33.85
N ARG A 710 2.95 27.23 34.54
CA ARG A 710 2.79 26.84 35.96
C ARG A 710 2.60 28.03 36.89
N ARG A 711 3.15 29.21 36.59
CA ARG A 711 2.82 30.44 37.35
C ARG A 711 1.42 30.96 37.04
N LEU A 712 0.89 30.74 35.84
CA LEU A 712 -0.51 31.04 35.50
C LEU A 712 -1.52 30.01 36.05
N VAL A 713 -1.16 28.73 36.05
CA VAL A 713 -2.05 27.61 36.45
C VAL A 713 -2.05 27.37 37.95
N CYS A 714 -0.97 27.73 38.67
CA CYS A 714 -0.98 27.73 40.14
C CYS A 714 -1.81 28.89 40.75
N TRP A 715 -2.53 29.68 39.95
CA TRP A 715 -3.54 30.65 40.43
C TRP A 715 -4.98 30.35 40.01
N ASN A 716 -5.26 29.25 39.31
CA ASN A 716 -6.65 28.81 39.05
C ASN A 716 -6.77 27.29 39.19
N SER A 717 -6.93 26.85 40.43
CA SER A 717 -7.64 25.61 40.71
C SER A 717 -9.11 25.79 40.31
N ILE A 718 -9.69 24.80 39.62
CA ILE A 718 -11.11 24.70 39.22
C ILE A 718 -11.49 25.56 38.00
N LEU A 719 -11.58 24.92 36.84
CA LEU A 719 -12.54 25.29 35.79
C LEU A 719 -13.08 24.02 35.14
N VAL A 720 -14.11 23.49 35.78
CA VAL A 720 -15.13 22.63 35.17
C VAL A 720 -15.90 23.50 34.18
N PHE A 721 -15.81 23.22 32.88
CA PHE A 721 -16.81 23.71 31.93
C PHE A 721 -17.73 22.55 31.54
N ALA A 722 -18.84 22.45 32.29
CA ALA A 722 -20.05 21.81 31.82
C ALA A 722 -20.82 22.85 31.00
N PHE A 723 -21.21 22.51 29.77
CA PHE A 723 -22.29 23.22 29.08
C PHE A 723 -23.48 22.29 28.93
N VAL A 724 -24.55 22.66 29.64
CA VAL A 724 -25.90 22.09 29.59
C VAL A 724 -26.68 22.81 28.49
N TRP A 725 -27.47 22.04 27.74
CA TRP A 725 -28.46 22.50 26.78
C TRP A 725 -29.64 23.18 27.48
N ARG A 726 -30.03 24.40 27.05
CA ARG A 726 -31.38 24.95 27.23
C ARG A 726 -31.70 25.98 26.14
N GLY A 727 -32.84 25.77 25.47
CA GLY A 727 -33.51 26.72 24.57
C GLY A 727 -33.26 26.45 23.11
#